data_AF-A0A932D1D1-F1
#
_entry.id   AF-A0A932D1D1-F1
#
_cell.length_a   1.000
_cell.length_b   1.000
_cell.length_c   1.000
_cell.angle_alpha   90.00
_cell.angle_beta   90.00
_cell.angle_gamma   90.00
#
_symmetry.space_group_name_H-M   'P 1'
#
loop_
_entity.id
_entity.type
_entity.pdbx_description
1 polymer ?
#
loop_
_entity_poly.entity_id
_entity_poly.type
_entity_poly.pdbx_seq_one_letter_code
_entity_poly.pdbx_strand_id
1 'polypeptide(L)'
;MSATIRLALLGAVAAGLQTLVSRELLAAFSGNEAVLASLYGPWLLFTALGSALGRSGPRRSAHVAAAMGLLGPLGAVTLFAARALPCTFPAGAAPGPATALLASAVLLAPACLLQGLLFAWLARGVEPRGRAYVAESLGAAVAGAALSLVVLGRAPPFAVAGAMVLMSTAGALQGAPRRLVASAGALGLAVSVVLAALPWGRWALEAQGGHLAGALLRESPSASIAIVRRAGEVTVYADRLPVVSGADPAAAEEAAHLALALHPAPRSVAILGAPPPGTVRETLRHGVRTVDVLIEDPVLVEILRGAVRDLGDPRARLRSGDARAFLAARRAAFDAILLFSGEPTSAQLNRAFTVELFATARRALGPRGILSVSLPGHAEAASQGERRLSSSVRTTLASAFGSPVRVLPAGRTLYLASLGALPPATSAAQAVSRSLESRGIRPVHLTRALLANLLSPRRVGEAERWSSLDEEVNRDLDPTTYRIALDRVLSEFSDVGTTGLLVLAIALSVGALVVFGPRSRPVELAVLTSGGAGLAMELVLMLAYQIATGALYREIGLLLSGFMAGAAIGAAAVVRALSVTRLVVLCDLGQAALAAGLAAALPALVASGPAARPLVFAATLLAGLVPGAQFAAAARTRREGPLWAADLAGASIAALVTFTFAVPALGLQGALLLVAGVKAASSFALLLPPKPRPAGPRLALAAPLSFGALVVLSVGDRTQVPVYAFTFWPPTQIVAALAIFVALLSAFQPHGLRALLDRLARQTARFRSAARVGGERLAHFLVLVLPAALPIGRCYFSIPFLFCHVCPRQCVFGVLRPYAIPVALLANVHDRRFCERVCPLGTVQNACDGARGKRARRIGALRILRLLTLAFVVVAYFEARSGHRGAAGSVEGTGLYAAFFQNAFAPPLVALAVAAALLVGSFFVRRPFCDGLCPVGEVSTIVFGVEKLLRRPPEKVSP
;
A
#
# COMPACT_ATOMS: atom_id res chain seq x y z
N MET A 1 14.88 0.35 37.00
CA MET A 1 15.21 -0.95 36.38
C MET A 1 13.97 -1.73 35.94
N SER A 2 12.95 -1.93 36.80
CA SER A 2 11.73 -2.68 36.43
C SER A 2 10.98 -2.14 35.20
N ALA A 3 10.77 -0.83 35.06
CA ALA A 3 10.07 -0.26 33.89
C ALA A 3 10.80 -0.53 32.55
N THR A 4 12.14 -0.52 32.56
CA THR A 4 12.98 -0.80 31.39
C THR A 4 12.84 -2.27 30.95
N ILE A 5 12.82 -3.22 31.88
CA ILE A 5 12.63 -4.64 31.56
C ILE A 5 11.22 -4.86 31.02
N ARG A 6 10.19 -4.23 31.61
CA ARG A 6 8.81 -4.30 31.08
C ARG A 6 8.71 -3.79 29.65
N LEU A 7 9.44 -2.74 29.28
CA LEU A 7 9.50 -2.23 27.90
C LEU A 7 10.18 -3.19 26.94
N ALA A 8 11.28 -3.84 27.36
CA ALA A 8 11.91 -4.88 26.54
C ALA A 8 10.98 -6.08 26.32
N LEU A 9 10.27 -6.52 27.35
CA LEU A 9 9.26 -7.57 27.22
C LEU A 9 8.08 -7.15 26.33
N LEU A 10 7.66 -5.88 26.41
CA LEU A 10 6.62 -5.32 25.53
C LEU A 10 7.03 -5.40 24.07
N GLY A 11 8.25 -4.96 23.74
CA GLY A 11 8.80 -5.06 22.38
C GLY A 11 8.94 -6.52 21.91
N ALA A 12 9.36 -7.42 22.80
CA ALA A 12 9.47 -8.84 22.48
C ALA A 12 8.11 -9.48 22.13
N VAL A 13 7.07 -9.20 22.93
CA VAL A 13 5.71 -9.69 22.68
C VAL A 13 5.14 -9.08 21.41
N ALA A 14 5.37 -7.79 21.16
CA ALA A 14 4.95 -7.10 19.95
C ALA A 14 5.57 -7.70 18.69
N ALA A 15 6.88 -7.94 18.67
CA ALA A 15 7.59 -8.55 17.54
C ALA A 15 7.12 -9.99 17.29
N GLY A 16 6.87 -10.77 18.35
CA GLY A 16 6.28 -12.10 18.25
C GLY A 16 4.89 -12.08 17.62
N LEU A 17 4.01 -11.19 18.10
CA LEU A 17 2.66 -11.03 17.55
C LEU A 17 2.71 -10.60 16.09
N GLN A 18 3.55 -9.60 15.76
CA GLN A 18 3.69 -9.06 14.41
C GLN A 18 4.11 -10.17 13.45
N THR A 19 5.13 -10.95 13.81
CA THR A 19 5.64 -12.01 12.95
C THR A 19 4.61 -13.11 12.68
N LEU A 20 3.92 -13.60 13.74
CA LEU A 20 2.96 -14.69 13.59
C LEU A 20 1.69 -14.26 12.85
N VAL A 21 1.12 -13.11 13.21
CA VAL A 21 -0.13 -12.63 12.59
C VAL A 21 0.10 -12.20 11.15
N SER A 22 1.26 -11.61 10.82
CA SER A 22 1.60 -11.27 9.43
C SER A 22 1.62 -12.50 8.53
N ARG A 23 2.18 -13.61 9.02
CA ARG A 23 2.22 -14.89 8.29
C ARG A 23 0.82 -15.45 8.04
N GLU A 24 -0.03 -15.47 9.06
CA GLU A 24 -1.39 -16.01 8.93
C GLU A 24 -2.24 -15.19 7.97
N LEU A 25 -2.14 -13.85 8.02
CA LEU A 25 -2.88 -12.96 7.15
C LEU A 25 -2.34 -12.97 5.72
N LEU A 26 -1.02 -13.03 5.51
CA LEU A 26 -0.44 -13.26 4.18
C LEU A 26 -0.99 -14.53 3.55
N ALA A 27 -1.01 -15.63 4.31
CA ALA A 27 -1.56 -16.89 3.82
C ALA A 27 -3.10 -16.86 3.67
N ALA A 28 -3.82 -15.92 4.29
CA ALA A 28 -5.29 -15.84 4.20
C ALA A 28 -5.75 -15.04 2.96
N PHE A 29 -4.92 -14.11 2.50
CA PHE A 29 -5.21 -13.20 1.39
C PHE A 29 -4.30 -13.45 0.17
N SER A 30 -3.72 -14.65 0.04
CA SER A 30 -2.89 -15.03 -1.11
C SER A 30 -1.71 -14.09 -1.37
N GLY A 31 -1.04 -13.68 -0.28
CA GLY A 31 0.27 -13.04 -0.21
C GLY A 31 0.72 -12.18 -1.39
N ASN A 32 0.43 -10.88 -1.31
CA ASN A 32 1.11 -9.86 -2.12
C ASN A 32 1.48 -8.64 -1.24
N GLU A 33 2.26 -7.73 -1.79
CA GLU A 33 2.78 -6.59 -1.03
C GLU A 33 1.70 -5.55 -0.72
N ALA A 34 0.59 -5.52 -1.48
CA ALA A 34 -0.57 -4.70 -1.13
C ALA A 34 -1.28 -5.23 0.13
N VAL A 35 -1.33 -6.55 0.32
CA VAL A 35 -1.81 -7.17 1.56
C VAL A 35 -0.89 -6.83 2.73
N LEU A 36 0.45 -6.82 2.53
CA LEU A 36 1.40 -6.34 3.55
C LEU A 36 1.15 -4.87 3.93
N ALA A 37 0.90 -4.02 2.94
CA ALA A 37 0.54 -2.61 3.18
C ALA A 37 -0.77 -2.50 3.99
N SER A 38 -1.80 -3.25 3.60
CA SER A 38 -3.09 -3.35 4.30
C SER A 38 -2.96 -3.91 5.71
N LEU A 39 -1.88 -4.61 6.03
CA LEU A 39 -1.57 -5.13 7.35
C LEU A 39 -0.80 -4.14 8.22
N TYR A 40 0.35 -3.67 7.74
CA TYR A 40 1.22 -2.78 8.50
C TYR A 40 0.59 -1.40 8.72
N GLY A 41 -0.23 -0.92 7.78
CA GLY A 41 -0.98 0.34 7.92
C GLY A 41 -1.81 0.39 9.21
N PRO A 42 -2.83 -0.48 9.38
CA PRO A 42 -3.63 -0.56 10.59
C PRO A 42 -2.83 -0.89 11.85
N TRP A 43 -1.86 -1.82 11.78
CA TRP A 43 -1.00 -2.18 12.90
C TRP A 43 -0.34 -0.94 13.53
N LEU A 44 0.34 -0.16 12.69
CA LEU A 44 1.08 1.02 13.11
C LEU A 44 0.13 2.15 13.51
N LEU A 45 -1.01 2.31 12.80
CA LEU A 45 -2.02 3.31 13.11
C LEU A 45 -2.62 3.11 14.50
N PHE A 46 -3.06 1.90 14.84
CA PHE A 46 -3.68 1.63 16.14
C PHE A 46 -2.66 1.70 17.27
N THR A 47 -1.42 1.27 17.04
CA THR A 47 -0.34 1.45 18.02
C THR A 47 -0.05 2.93 18.27
N ALA A 48 -0.01 3.75 17.22
CA ALA A 48 0.10 5.21 17.34
C ALA A 48 -1.06 5.82 18.13
N LEU A 49 -2.30 5.39 17.84
CA LEU A 49 -3.52 5.87 18.50
C LEU A 49 -3.51 5.50 19.99
N GLY A 50 -3.12 4.26 20.33
CA GLY A 50 -2.97 3.80 21.71
C GLY A 50 -1.95 4.64 22.48
N SER A 51 -0.79 4.93 21.87
CA SER A 51 0.24 5.78 22.48
C SER A 51 -0.23 7.22 22.69
N ALA A 52 -0.97 7.78 21.72
CA ALA A 52 -1.57 9.11 21.84
C ALA A 52 -2.62 9.19 22.96
N LEU A 53 -3.44 8.15 23.12
CA LEU A 53 -4.43 8.03 24.21
C LEU A 53 -3.75 7.85 25.57
N GLY A 54 -2.62 7.15 25.62
CA GLY A 54 -1.80 6.94 26.81
C GLY A 54 -1.15 8.21 27.39
N ARG A 55 -1.27 9.37 26.73
CA ARG A 55 -0.71 10.66 27.18
C ARG A 55 -1.15 11.11 28.57
N SER A 56 -2.29 10.62 29.05
CA SER A 56 -2.86 10.96 30.36
C SER A 56 -2.24 10.17 31.51
N GLY A 57 -1.52 9.08 31.19
CA GLY A 57 -0.93 8.16 32.18
C GLY A 57 -1.98 7.23 32.82
N PRO A 58 -1.54 6.11 33.42
CA PRO A 58 -2.43 5.22 34.15
C PRO A 58 -2.80 5.83 35.50
N ARG A 59 -4.05 5.65 35.95
CA ARG A 59 -4.49 6.10 37.28
C ARG A 59 -3.85 5.32 38.44
N ARG A 60 -3.48 4.05 38.22
CA ARG A 60 -2.90 3.13 39.23
C ARG A 60 -1.87 2.20 38.59
N SER A 61 -0.83 1.81 39.33
CA SER A 61 0.19 0.84 38.89
C SER A 61 -0.41 -0.53 38.53
N ALA A 62 -1.47 -0.93 39.22
CA ALA A 62 -2.25 -2.14 38.94
C ALA A 62 -2.80 -2.17 37.49
N HIS A 63 -3.17 -1.03 36.91
CA HIS A 63 -3.65 -0.97 35.53
C HIS A 63 -2.54 -1.31 34.52
N VAL A 64 -1.29 -0.92 34.81
CA VAL A 64 -0.14 -1.28 33.95
C VAL A 64 0.13 -2.77 34.02
N ALA A 65 0.10 -3.35 35.24
CA ALA A 65 0.28 -4.79 35.42
C ALA A 65 -0.83 -5.60 34.73
N ALA A 66 -2.09 -5.21 34.89
CA ALA A 66 -3.23 -5.86 34.25
C ALA A 66 -3.17 -5.77 32.72
N ALA A 67 -2.87 -4.57 32.18
CA ALA A 67 -2.68 -4.37 30.74
C ALA A 67 -1.51 -5.21 30.19
N MET A 68 -0.40 -5.30 30.93
CA MET A 68 0.75 -6.12 30.53
C MET A 68 0.39 -7.61 30.52
N GLY A 69 -0.33 -8.09 31.54
CA GLY A 69 -0.75 -9.50 31.62
C GLY A 69 -1.78 -9.90 30.56
N LEU A 70 -2.60 -8.95 30.11
CA LEU A 70 -3.61 -9.18 29.06
C LEU A 70 -3.01 -9.28 27.64
N LEU A 71 -1.85 -8.66 27.41
CA LEU A 71 -1.27 -8.52 26.07
C LEU A 71 -0.98 -9.88 25.39
N GLY A 72 -0.34 -10.80 26.08
CA GLY A 72 -0.02 -12.14 25.56
C GLY A 72 -1.26 -12.97 25.20
N PRO A 73 -2.22 -13.14 26.13
CA PRO A 73 -3.49 -13.83 25.84
C PRO A 73 -4.26 -13.19 24.68
N LEU A 74 -4.31 -11.86 24.64
CA LEU A 74 -4.95 -11.14 23.53
C LEU A 74 -4.24 -11.44 22.20
N GLY A 75 -2.90 -11.49 22.20
CA GLY A 75 -2.13 -11.89 21.03
C GLY A 75 -2.42 -13.32 20.56
N ALA A 76 -2.60 -14.27 21.48
CA ALA A 76 -3.00 -15.65 21.15
C ALA A 76 -4.40 -15.72 20.53
N VAL A 77 -5.35 -14.94 21.05
CA VAL A 77 -6.71 -14.82 20.48
C VAL A 77 -6.66 -14.18 19.09
N THR A 78 -5.89 -13.11 18.91
CA THR A 78 -5.67 -12.47 17.61
C THR A 78 -5.08 -13.46 16.62
N LEU A 79 -4.11 -14.30 17.02
CA LEU A 79 -3.53 -15.34 16.16
C LEU A 79 -4.57 -16.39 15.75
N PHE A 80 -5.36 -16.89 16.69
CA PHE A 80 -6.43 -17.85 16.39
C PHE A 80 -7.45 -17.26 15.42
N ALA A 81 -7.90 -16.03 15.67
CA ALA A 81 -8.85 -15.34 14.81
C ALA A 81 -8.26 -15.03 13.42
N ALA A 82 -6.96 -14.70 13.32
CA ALA A 82 -6.27 -14.57 12.03
C ALA A 82 -6.34 -15.87 11.22
N ARG A 83 -6.13 -17.00 11.89
CA ARG A 83 -6.14 -18.32 11.26
C ARG A 83 -7.53 -18.82 10.91
N ALA A 84 -8.56 -18.44 11.68
CA ALA A 84 -9.96 -18.75 11.42
C ALA A 84 -10.63 -17.76 10.44
N LEU A 85 -9.95 -16.67 10.08
CA LEU A 85 -10.50 -15.63 9.21
C LEU A 85 -11.07 -16.16 7.88
N PRO A 86 -10.44 -17.13 7.19
CA PRO A 86 -10.99 -17.67 5.94
C PRO A 86 -12.39 -18.28 6.07
N CYS A 87 -12.81 -18.69 7.26
CA CYS A 87 -14.18 -19.19 7.50
C CYS A 87 -15.26 -18.11 7.26
N THR A 88 -14.87 -16.84 7.21
CA THR A 88 -15.78 -15.72 6.94
C THR A 88 -15.94 -15.44 5.45
N PHE A 89 -15.13 -16.05 4.59
CA PHE A 89 -15.15 -15.85 3.15
C PHE A 89 -16.01 -16.92 2.46
N PRO A 90 -16.67 -16.59 1.33
CA PRO A 90 -17.30 -17.60 0.49
C PRO A 90 -16.27 -18.63 0.00
N ALA A 91 -16.67 -19.90 -0.06
CA ALA A 91 -15.79 -20.96 -0.56
C ALA A 91 -15.32 -20.66 -1.99
N GLY A 92 -14.01 -20.71 -2.23
CA GLY A 92 -13.40 -20.40 -3.54
C GLY A 92 -13.22 -18.91 -3.83
N ALA A 93 -13.60 -18.00 -2.93
CA ALA A 93 -13.31 -16.58 -3.09
C ALA A 93 -11.85 -16.27 -2.72
N ALA A 94 -11.17 -15.51 -3.59
CA ALA A 94 -9.91 -14.86 -3.25
C ALA A 94 -10.21 -13.43 -2.75
N PRO A 95 -10.15 -13.17 -1.43
CA PRO A 95 -10.49 -11.86 -0.88
C PRO A 95 -9.46 -10.81 -1.29
N GLY A 96 -9.93 -9.67 -1.80
CA GLY A 96 -9.05 -8.56 -2.20
C GLY A 96 -8.41 -7.82 -1.01
N PRO A 97 -7.53 -6.84 -1.26
CA PRO A 97 -6.83 -6.14 -0.18
C PRO A 97 -7.72 -5.17 0.60
N ALA A 98 -8.94 -4.89 0.11
CA ALA A 98 -9.95 -4.12 0.83
C ALA A 98 -10.47 -4.89 2.03
N THR A 99 -10.85 -6.14 1.79
CA THR A 99 -11.17 -7.10 2.83
C THR A 99 -9.97 -7.35 3.73
N ALA A 100 -8.74 -7.39 3.17
CA ALA A 100 -7.54 -7.49 3.99
C ALA A 100 -7.35 -6.29 4.92
N LEU A 101 -7.54 -5.06 4.44
CA LEU A 101 -7.42 -3.84 5.22
C LEU A 101 -8.45 -3.79 6.35
N LEU A 102 -9.72 -4.07 6.04
CA LEU A 102 -10.80 -4.07 7.02
C LEU A 102 -10.64 -5.19 8.05
N ALA A 103 -10.35 -6.41 7.60
CA ALA A 103 -10.15 -7.55 8.50
C ALA A 103 -8.93 -7.32 9.40
N SER A 104 -7.80 -6.86 8.83
CA SER A 104 -6.60 -6.53 9.61
C SER A 104 -6.88 -5.41 10.61
N ALA A 105 -7.65 -4.39 10.21
CA ALA A 105 -7.98 -3.29 11.11
C ALA A 105 -8.81 -3.74 12.32
N VAL A 106 -9.84 -4.56 12.10
CA VAL A 106 -10.69 -5.09 13.18
C VAL A 106 -9.89 -6.03 14.09
N LEU A 107 -9.12 -6.94 13.48
CA LEU A 107 -8.40 -8.00 14.19
C LEU A 107 -7.24 -7.45 15.04
N LEU A 108 -6.50 -6.47 14.53
CA LEU A 108 -5.30 -5.95 15.18
C LEU A 108 -5.58 -4.83 16.18
N ALA A 109 -6.71 -4.12 16.04
CA ALA A 109 -7.01 -2.94 16.86
C ALA A 109 -6.86 -3.19 18.38
N PRO A 110 -7.41 -4.26 18.98
CA PRO A 110 -7.33 -4.45 20.43
C PRO A 110 -5.89 -4.59 20.94
N ALA A 111 -5.08 -5.44 20.30
CA ALA A 111 -3.71 -5.70 20.73
C ALA A 111 -2.80 -4.49 20.48
N CYS A 112 -2.93 -3.86 19.31
CA CYS A 112 -2.12 -2.70 18.93
C CYS A 112 -2.43 -1.47 19.80
N LEU A 113 -3.72 -1.18 20.08
CA LEU A 113 -4.11 -0.10 20.99
C LEU A 113 -3.53 -0.30 22.39
N LEU A 114 -3.59 -1.54 22.90
CA LEU A 114 -3.05 -1.90 24.22
C LEU A 114 -1.53 -1.76 24.27
N GLN A 115 -0.83 -2.21 23.23
CA GLN A 115 0.63 -2.03 23.09
C GLN A 115 1.01 -0.55 23.09
N GLY A 116 0.31 0.26 22.28
CA GLY A 116 0.47 1.71 22.22
C GLY A 116 0.35 2.37 23.60
N LEU A 117 -0.73 2.02 24.30
CA LEU A 117 -1.06 2.51 25.63
C LEU A 117 0.03 2.15 26.66
N LEU A 118 0.47 0.88 26.66
CA LEU A 118 1.49 0.36 27.56
C LEU A 118 2.83 1.08 27.40
N PHE A 119 3.30 1.31 26.16
CA PHE A 119 4.53 2.07 25.93
C PHE A 119 4.43 3.47 26.51
N ALA A 120 3.36 4.21 26.20
CA ALA A 120 3.17 5.58 26.68
C ALA A 120 3.08 5.67 28.21
N TRP A 121 2.58 4.64 28.88
CA TRP A 121 2.54 4.55 30.33
C TRP A 121 3.91 4.22 30.93
N LEU A 122 4.60 3.22 30.39
CA LEU A 122 5.90 2.74 30.89
C LEU A 122 7.02 3.76 30.64
N ALA A 123 7.02 4.43 29.49
CA ALA A 123 8.04 5.40 29.11
C ALA A 123 8.14 6.60 30.08
N ARG A 124 7.08 6.92 30.82
CA ARG A 124 7.08 8.03 31.80
C ARG A 124 7.96 7.76 33.02
N GLY A 125 8.20 6.50 33.34
CA GLY A 125 8.97 6.07 34.51
C GLY A 125 10.43 5.76 34.20
N VAL A 126 10.92 6.11 33.01
CA VAL A 126 12.27 5.76 32.54
C VAL A 126 13.03 7.03 32.19
N GLU A 127 14.18 7.22 32.85
CA GLU A 127 15.14 8.28 32.54
C GLU A 127 16.54 7.66 32.29
N PRO A 128 17.42 8.32 31.50
CA PRO A 128 17.13 9.51 30.69
C PRO A 128 16.12 9.22 29.56
N ARG A 129 15.35 10.24 29.16
CA ARG A 129 14.44 10.15 28.00
C ARG A 129 15.15 9.64 26.75
N GLY A 130 14.45 8.81 25.98
CA GLY A 130 14.96 8.04 24.85
C GLY A 130 15.32 6.60 25.23
N ARG A 131 15.60 6.32 26.52
CA ARG A 131 15.92 4.96 26.99
C ARG A 131 14.71 4.01 26.93
N ALA A 132 13.48 4.54 26.97
CA ALA A 132 12.31 3.69 26.84
C ALA A 132 12.17 3.13 25.42
N TYR A 133 12.40 3.97 24.40
CA TYR A 133 12.50 3.54 23.00
C TYR A 133 13.63 2.51 22.79
N VAL A 134 14.83 2.76 23.33
CA VAL A 134 15.95 1.79 23.27
C VAL A 134 15.54 0.42 23.82
N ALA A 135 14.91 0.39 25.00
CA ALA A 135 14.54 -0.86 25.64
C ALA A 135 13.48 -1.64 24.83
N GLU A 136 12.47 -0.94 24.32
CA GLU A 136 11.42 -1.54 23.50
C GLU A 136 11.98 -2.09 22.17
N SER A 137 12.75 -1.28 21.43
CA SER A 137 13.32 -1.68 20.14
C SER A 137 14.35 -2.79 20.29
N LEU A 138 15.15 -2.80 21.37
CA LEU A 138 16.07 -3.90 21.66
C LEU A 138 15.31 -5.20 21.96
N GLY A 139 14.22 -5.12 22.73
CA GLY A 139 13.35 -6.26 23.01
C GLY A 139 12.74 -6.84 21.73
N ALA A 140 12.25 -5.98 20.85
CA ALA A 140 11.72 -6.36 19.54
C ALA A 140 12.79 -7.00 18.64
N ALA A 141 14.00 -6.42 18.58
CA ALA A 141 15.11 -6.93 17.79
C ALA A 141 15.56 -8.32 18.24
N VAL A 142 15.74 -8.52 19.55
CA VAL A 142 16.17 -9.81 20.12
C VAL A 142 15.10 -10.88 19.89
N ALA A 143 13.84 -10.56 20.16
CA ALA A 143 12.74 -11.52 19.99
C ALA A 143 12.51 -11.88 18.53
N GLY A 144 12.54 -10.90 17.61
CA GLY A 144 12.40 -11.14 16.18
C GLY A 144 13.54 -12.00 15.64
N ALA A 145 14.79 -11.72 16.03
CA ALA A 145 15.95 -12.51 15.61
C ALA A 145 15.90 -13.95 16.16
N ALA A 146 15.55 -14.10 17.44
CA ALA A 146 15.38 -15.42 18.07
C ALA A 146 14.25 -16.21 17.39
N LEU A 147 13.12 -15.56 17.10
CA LEU A 147 12.00 -16.18 16.41
C LEU A 147 12.43 -16.65 15.02
N SER A 148 13.06 -15.78 14.22
CA SER A 148 13.48 -16.10 12.85
C SER A 148 14.59 -17.15 12.73
N LEU A 149 15.58 -17.17 13.64
CA LEU A 149 16.74 -18.08 13.53
C LEU A 149 16.52 -19.41 14.25
N VAL A 150 15.83 -19.38 15.40
CA VAL A 150 15.78 -20.52 16.32
C VAL A 150 14.41 -21.19 16.28
N VAL A 151 13.33 -20.41 16.36
CA VAL A 151 12.00 -20.94 16.69
C VAL A 151 11.18 -21.29 15.45
N LEU A 152 11.21 -20.46 14.40
CA LEU A 152 10.47 -20.70 13.17
C LEU A 152 10.95 -21.98 12.48
N GLY A 153 10.00 -22.86 12.13
CA GLY A 153 10.25 -24.18 11.54
C GLY A 153 10.51 -25.30 12.56
N ARG A 154 10.69 -24.98 13.85
CA ARG A 154 10.89 -25.98 14.92
C ARG A 154 9.72 -26.08 15.90
N ALA A 155 9.03 -24.98 16.16
CA ALA A 155 7.90 -24.92 17.09
C ALA A 155 6.59 -24.56 16.36
N PRO A 156 5.44 -25.11 16.77
CA PRO A 156 4.15 -24.71 16.22
C PRO A 156 3.82 -23.25 16.62
N PRO A 157 3.09 -22.49 15.78
CA PRO A 157 2.78 -21.07 16.04
C PRO A 157 2.15 -20.79 17.42
N PHE A 158 1.28 -21.67 17.91
CA PHE A 158 0.62 -21.50 19.20
C PHE A 158 1.54 -21.76 20.40
N ALA A 159 2.63 -22.54 20.25
CA ALA A 159 3.65 -22.64 21.30
C ALA A 159 4.42 -21.31 21.45
N VAL A 160 4.66 -20.60 20.34
CA VAL A 160 5.25 -19.26 20.35
C VAL A 160 4.29 -18.26 21.01
N ALA A 161 2.99 -18.35 20.74
CA ALA A 161 1.98 -17.56 21.44
C ALA A 161 1.97 -17.86 22.96
N GLY A 162 2.19 -19.10 23.37
CA GLY A 162 2.41 -19.47 24.77
C GLY A 162 3.64 -18.76 25.37
N ALA A 163 4.77 -18.72 24.67
CA ALA A 163 5.94 -17.96 25.12
C ALA A 163 5.63 -16.46 25.29
N MET A 164 4.81 -15.88 24.41
CA MET A 164 4.35 -14.48 24.55
C MET A 164 3.47 -14.27 25.78
N VAL A 165 2.61 -15.24 26.15
CA VAL A 165 1.85 -15.23 27.41
C VAL A 165 2.81 -15.22 28.59
N LEU A 166 3.82 -16.09 28.62
CA LEU A 166 4.83 -16.11 29.69
C LEU A 166 5.58 -14.78 29.82
N MET A 167 6.04 -14.19 28.71
CA MET A 167 6.73 -12.90 28.72
C MET A 167 5.84 -11.77 29.23
N SER A 168 4.56 -11.77 28.82
CA SER A 168 3.55 -10.80 29.27
C SER A 168 3.27 -10.92 30.76
N THR A 169 3.08 -12.15 31.25
CA THR A 169 2.87 -12.46 32.67
C THR A 169 4.11 -12.10 33.50
N ALA A 170 5.32 -12.41 33.02
CA ALA A 170 6.56 -12.02 33.68
C ALA A 170 6.67 -10.49 33.81
N GLY A 171 6.30 -9.74 32.77
CA GLY A 171 6.24 -8.28 32.79
C GLY A 171 5.21 -7.74 33.80
N ALA A 172 4.04 -8.35 33.88
CA ALA A 172 2.97 -7.98 34.80
C ALA A 172 3.36 -8.20 36.27
N LEU A 173 4.12 -9.27 36.55
CA LEU A 173 4.47 -9.70 37.92
C LEU A 173 5.71 -9.02 38.50
N GLN A 174 6.42 -8.18 37.74
CA GLN A 174 7.57 -7.47 38.30
C GLN A 174 7.14 -6.54 39.46
N GLY A 175 7.72 -6.74 40.64
CA GLY A 175 7.37 -5.96 41.84
C GLY A 175 6.02 -6.34 42.47
N ALA A 176 5.43 -7.48 42.09
CA ALA A 176 4.23 -8.03 42.71
C ALA A 176 4.57 -8.88 43.96
N PRO A 177 3.63 -9.05 44.92
CA PRO A 177 3.86 -9.88 46.11
C PRO A 177 4.00 -11.36 45.76
N ARG A 178 4.82 -12.11 46.52
CA ARG A 178 5.17 -13.52 46.26
C ARG A 178 3.97 -14.43 46.01
N ARG A 179 2.86 -14.25 46.74
CA ARG A 179 1.62 -15.02 46.56
C ARG A 179 0.98 -14.82 45.17
N LEU A 180 0.97 -13.58 44.68
CA LEU A 180 0.45 -13.25 43.35
C LEU A 180 1.40 -13.72 42.24
N VAL A 181 2.72 -13.67 42.48
CA VAL A 181 3.72 -14.21 41.55
C VAL A 181 3.52 -15.71 41.36
N ALA A 182 3.30 -16.46 42.45
CA ALA A 182 3.06 -17.90 42.39
C ALA A 182 1.76 -18.24 41.65
N SER A 183 0.63 -17.64 42.03
CA SER A 183 -0.68 -17.98 41.44
C SER A 183 -0.83 -17.53 39.99
N ALA A 184 -0.50 -16.28 39.67
CA ALA A 184 -0.60 -15.77 38.30
C ALA A 184 0.51 -16.32 37.40
N GLY A 185 1.69 -16.63 37.95
CA GLY A 185 2.75 -17.33 37.25
C GLY A 185 2.35 -18.76 36.87
N ALA A 186 1.75 -19.51 37.80
CA ALA A 186 1.21 -20.85 37.54
C ALA A 186 0.09 -20.82 36.49
N LEU A 187 -0.82 -19.83 36.56
CA LEU A 187 -1.86 -19.65 35.55
C LEU A 187 -1.27 -19.34 34.17
N GLY A 188 -0.30 -18.41 34.09
CA GLY A 188 0.39 -18.09 32.84
C GLY A 188 1.10 -19.30 32.24
N LEU A 189 1.75 -20.13 33.07
CA LEU A 189 2.37 -21.37 32.66
C LEU A 189 1.35 -22.40 32.16
N ALA A 190 0.25 -22.59 32.91
CA ALA A 190 -0.82 -23.50 32.52
C ALA A 190 -1.42 -23.12 31.15
N VAL A 191 -1.73 -21.84 30.94
CA VAL A 191 -2.22 -21.33 29.64
C VAL A 191 -1.20 -21.59 28.53
N SER A 192 0.09 -21.37 28.81
CA SER A 192 1.15 -21.58 27.81
C SER A 192 1.32 -23.05 27.43
N VAL A 193 1.21 -23.96 28.40
CA VAL A 193 1.21 -25.41 28.17
C VAL A 193 -0.01 -25.81 27.35
N VAL A 194 -1.19 -25.29 27.66
CA VAL A 194 -2.43 -25.55 26.90
C VAL A 194 -2.33 -25.05 25.45
N LEU A 195 -1.74 -23.87 25.23
CA LEU A 195 -1.49 -23.33 23.89
C LEU A 195 -0.49 -24.18 23.09
N ALA A 196 0.52 -24.76 23.75
CA ALA A 196 1.51 -25.60 23.10
C ALA A 196 1.03 -27.05 22.85
N ALA A 197 0.22 -27.60 23.75
CA ALA A 197 -0.17 -29.02 23.73
C ALA A 197 -1.39 -29.30 22.85
N LEU A 198 -2.34 -28.38 22.74
CA LEU A 198 -3.57 -28.61 21.98
C LEU A 198 -3.39 -28.22 20.50
N PRO A 199 -4.07 -28.91 19.57
CA PRO A 199 -3.91 -28.71 18.13
C PRO A 199 -4.76 -27.54 17.60
N TRP A 200 -4.66 -26.36 18.24
CA TRP A 200 -5.42 -25.14 17.89
C TRP A 200 -5.37 -24.81 16.40
N GLY A 201 -4.19 -24.94 15.79
CA GLY A 201 -4.00 -24.65 14.37
C GLY A 201 -4.68 -25.63 13.43
N ARG A 202 -4.88 -26.89 13.84
CA ARG A 202 -5.63 -27.90 13.09
C ARG A 202 -7.13 -27.63 13.20
N TRP A 203 -7.64 -27.39 14.40
CA TRP A 203 -9.06 -27.06 14.59
C TRP A 203 -9.48 -25.82 13.81
N ALA A 204 -8.65 -24.78 13.80
CA ALA A 204 -8.91 -23.57 13.01
C ALA A 204 -8.93 -23.85 11.50
N LEU A 205 -8.11 -24.79 11.01
CA LEU A 205 -8.04 -25.16 9.60
C LEU A 205 -9.22 -26.05 9.17
N GLU A 206 -9.60 -27.03 10.00
CA GLU A 206 -10.74 -27.91 9.76
C GLU A 206 -12.06 -27.12 9.71
N ALA A 207 -12.16 -26.05 10.51
CA ALA A 207 -13.30 -25.14 10.49
C ALA A 207 -13.45 -24.38 9.15
N GLN A 208 -12.39 -24.24 8.34
CA GLN A 208 -12.45 -23.53 7.05
C GLN A 208 -13.17 -24.35 5.97
N GLY A 209 -13.37 -25.64 6.19
CA GLY A 209 -14.23 -26.46 5.34
C GLY A 209 -13.78 -27.90 5.22
N GLY A 210 -14.74 -28.72 4.78
CA GLY A 210 -14.53 -30.15 4.62
C GLY A 210 -13.30 -30.51 3.80
N HIS A 211 -12.95 -29.76 2.75
CA HIS A 211 -11.79 -30.05 1.89
C HIS A 211 -10.42 -30.02 2.60
N LEU A 212 -10.31 -29.40 3.78
CA LEU A 212 -9.09 -29.38 4.61
C LEU A 212 -9.17 -30.32 5.82
N ALA A 213 -10.28 -31.06 5.98
CA ALA A 213 -10.45 -31.99 7.09
C ALA A 213 -9.41 -33.12 7.02
N GLY A 214 -8.71 -33.36 8.14
CA GLY A 214 -7.63 -34.33 8.23
C GLY A 214 -6.31 -33.88 7.60
N ALA A 215 -6.18 -32.59 7.24
CA ALA A 215 -4.95 -32.06 6.67
C ALA A 215 -3.75 -32.24 7.62
N LEU A 216 -2.64 -32.74 7.07
CA LEU A 216 -1.36 -32.75 7.75
C LEU A 216 -0.66 -31.41 7.48
N LEU A 217 -0.47 -30.63 8.54
CA LEU A 217 0.22 -29.33 8.46
C LEU A 217 1.73 -29.54 8.61
N ARG A 218 2.50 -28.93 7.71
CA ARG A 218 3.96 -28.79 7.79
C ARG A 218 4.31 -27.32 7.57
N GLU A 219 5.07 -26.75 8.49
CA GLU A 219 5.61 -25.41 8.33
C GLU A 219 6.97 -25.51 7.63
N SER A 220 7.18 -24.70 6.59
CA SER A 220 8.50 -24.54 5.95
C SER A 220 9.08 -23.15 6.25
N PRO A 221 10.37 -22.91 5.93
CA PRO A 221 10.95 -21.57 5.96
C PRO A 221 10.32 -20.59 4.96
N SER A 222 9.54 -21.08 3.99
CA SER A 222 9.04 -20.30 2.85
C SER A 222 7.52 -20.19 2.78
N ALA A 223 6.77 -21.13 3.37
CA ALA A 223 5.31 -21.20 3.32
C ALA A 223 4.72 -22.12 4.41
N SER A 224 3.42 -21.99 4.67
CA SER A 224 2.64 -22.98 5.42
C SER A 224 2.06 -24.03 4.47
N ILE A 225 2.45 -25.29 4.61
CA ILE A 225 2.05 -26.39 3.71
C ILE A 225 0.98 -27.25 4.38
N ALA A 226 -0.16 -27.44 3.71
CA ALA A 226 -1.21 -28.36 4.13
C ALA A 226 -1.34 -29.50 3.11
N ILE A 227 -1.27 -30.74 3.60
CA ILE A 227 -1.37 -31.95 2.77
C ILE A 227 -2.70 -32.63 3.08
N VAL A 228 -3.53 -32.80 2.07
CA VAL A 228 -4.80 -33.51 2.16
C VAL A 228 -4.73 -34.79 1.34
N ARG A 229 -5.12 -35.91 1.95
CA ARG A 229 -5.23 -37.21 1.26
C ARG A 229 -6.68 -37.66 1.26
N ARG A 230 -7.26 -37.84 0.07
CA ARG A 230 -8.66 -38.27 -0.10
C ARG A 230 -8.80 -39.20 -1.29
N ALA A 231 -9.53 -40.30 -1.11
CA ALA A 231 -9.86 -41.25 -2.17
C ALA A 231 -8.65 -41.70 -3.03
N GLY A 232 -7.46 -41.80 -2.43
CA GLY A 232 -6.22 -42.17 -3.13
C GLY A 232 -5.46 -41.01 -3.79
N GLU A 233 -6.04 -39.80 -3.83
CA GLU A 233 -5.40 -38.60 -4.35
C GLU A 233 -4.75 -37.75 -3.24
N VAL A 234 -3.64 -37.09 -3.60
CA VAL A 234 -2.93 -36.16 -2.72
C VAL A 234 -3.06 -34.75 -3.28
N THR A 235 -3.58 -33.84 -2.46
CA THR A 235 -3.59 -32.41 -2.76
C THR A 235 -2.66 -31.69 -1.78
N VAL A 236 -1.75 -30.88 -2.33
CA VAL A 236 -0.78 -30.10 -1.55
C VAL A 236 -1.11 -28.63 -1.72
N TYR A 237 -1.36 -27.96 -0.60
CA TYR A 237 -1.58 -26.52 -0.55
C TYR A 237 -0.37 -25.84 0.07
N ALA A 238 0.09 -24.73 -0.50
CA ALA A 238 1.07 -23.82 0.11
C ALA A 238 0.41 -22.46 0.29
N ASP A 239 0.46 -21.92 1.51
CA ASP A 239 -0.23 -20.67 1.87
C ASP A 239 -1.70 -20.64 1.44
N ARG A 240 -2.36 -21.79 1.62
CA ARG A 240 -3.78 -22.04 1.28
C ARG A 240 -4.10 -22.03 -0.23
N LEU A 241 -3.10 -21.90 -1.09
CA LEU A 241 -3.25 -22.07 -2.54
C LEU A 241 -2.87 -23.50 -2.96
N PRO A 242 -3.64 -24.15 -3.84
CA PRO A 242 -3.28 -25.47 -4.34
C PRO A 242 -2.03 -25.37 -5.22
N VAL A 243 -0.97 -26.07 -4.83
CA VAL A 243 0.26 -26.21 -5.63
C VAL A 243 0.18 -27.43 -6.53
N VAL A 244 -0.37 -28.52 -5.99
CA VAL A 244 -0.61 -29.78 -6.70
C VAL A 244 -1.97 -30.33 -6.28
N SER A 245 -2.82 -30.66 -7.25
CA SER A 245 -4.16 -31.22 -7.03
C SER A 245 -4.41 -32.41 -7.93
N GLY A 246 -4.59 -33.60 -7.34
CA GLY A 246 -5.01 -34.81 -8.05
C GLY A 246 -4.12 -35.19 -9.24
N ALA A 247 -4.60 -36.12 -10.07
CA ALA A 247 -4.00 -36.37 -11.37
C ALA A 247 -4.80 -35.62 -12.44
N ASP A 248 -4.15 -34.73 -13.19
CA ASP A 248 -4.69 -34.12 -14.40
C ASP A 248 -3.83 -34.54 -15.60
N PRO A 249 -4.13 -35.69 -16.23
CA PRO A 249 -3.35 -36.19 -17.34
C PRO A 249 -3.42 -35.25 -18.56
N ALA A 250 -4.50 -34.46 -18.70
CA ALA A 250 -4.66 -33.56 -19.84
C ALA A 250 -3.68 -32.39 -19.71
N ALA A 251 -3.66 -31.75 -18.53
CA ALA A 251 -2.69 -30.69 -18.25
C ALA A 251 -1.23 -31.18 -18.35
N ALA A 252 -0.94 -32.41 -17.93
CA ALA A 252 0.40 -33.00 -18.04
C ALA A 252 0.85 -33.24 -19.49
N GLU A 253 -0.05 -33.78 -20.33
CA GLU A 253 0.22 -33.99 -21.76
C GLU A 253 0.40 -32.65 -22.49
N GLU A 254 -0.47 -31.68 -22.23
CA GLU A 254 -0.38 -30.32 -22.79
C GLU A 254 0.92 -29.61 -22.38
N ALA A 255 1.27 -29.69 -21.09
CA ALA A 255 2.48 -29.11 -20.51
C ALA A 255 3.77 -29.64 -21.15
N ALA A 256 3.85 -30.94 -21.42
CA ALA A 256 5.05 -31.57 -21.96
C ALA A 256 5.06 -31.56 -23.50
N HIS A 257 4.04 -32.13 -24.14
CA HIS A 257 4.09 -32.50 -25.55
C HIS A 257 4.06 -31.28 -26.49
N LEU A 258 3.27 -30.25 -26.19
CA LEU A 258 3.11 -29.10 -27.07
C LEU A 258 4.43 -28.35 -27.32
N ALA A 259 5.28 -28.25 -26.29
CA ALA A 259 6.60 -27.63 -26.41
C ALA A 259 7.66 -28.62 -26.93
N LEU A 260 7.75 -29.82 -26.34
CA LEU A 260 8.85 -30.76 -26.62
C LEU A 260 8.75 -31.46 -27.99
N ALA A 261 7.55 -31.53 -28.57
CA ALA A 261 7.35 -32.03 -29.93
C ALA A 261 7.89 -31.06 -30.99
N LEU A 262 8.05 -29.77 -30.67
CA LEU A 262 8.61 -28.77 -31.58
C LEU A 262 10.14 -28.73 -31.55
N HIS A 263 10.78 -29.28 -30.52
CA HIS A 263 12.23 -29.49 -30.50
C HIS A 263 12.59 -30.79 -31.23
N PRO A 264 13.58 -30.86 -32.12
CA PRO A 264 13.85 -32.07 -32.93
C PRO A 264 14.24 -33.31 -32.11
N ALA A 265 15.06 -33.15 -31.07
CA ALA A 265 15.53 -34.26 -30.23
C ALA A 265 15.92 -33.78 -28.81
N PRO A 266 14.94 -33.51 -27.92
CA PRO A 266 15.24 -33.00 -26.57
C PRO A 266 15.89 -34.10 -25.71
N ARG A 267 17.07 -33.83 -25.15
CA ARG A 267 17.83 -34.76 -24.30
C ARG A 267 17.94 -34.27 -22.86
N SER A 268 18.01 -32.96 -22.65
CA SER A 268 18.10 -32.32 -21.33
C SER A 268 17.00 -31.28 -21.16
N VAL A 269 16.17 -31.41 -20.12
CA VAL A 269 15.03 -30.52 -19.87
C VAL A 269 15.11 -29.97 -18.44
N ALA A 270 14.89 -28.67 -18.28
CA ALA A 270 14.68 -28.05 -16.97
C ALA A 270 13.20 -27.71 -16.79
N ILE A 271 12.65 -28.04 -15.62
CA ILE A 271 11.32 -27.63 -15.20
C ILE A 271 11.46 -26.72 -13.99
N LEU A 272 10.98 -25.48 -14.11
CA LEU A 272 11.09 -24.46 -13.08
C LEU A 272 9.71 -24.26 -12.45
N GLY A 273 9.59 -24.54 -11.15
CA GLY A 273 8.32 -24.54 -10.41
C GLY A 273 7.70 -25.94 -10.29
N ALA A 274 6.43 -25.98 -9.84
CA ALA A 274 5.70 -27.22 -9.63
C ALA A 274 4.82 -27.52 -10.87
N PRO A 275 5.20 -28.49 -11.73
CA PRO A 275 4.40 -28.82 -12.90
C PRO A 275 3.16 -29.65 -12.50
N PRO A 276 2.13 -29.72 -13.37
CA PRO A 276 1.03 -30.67 -13.20
C PRO A 276 1.55 -32.11 -13.01
N PRO A 277 1.00 -32.91 -12.07
CA PRO A 277 1.39 -34.30 -11.89
C PRO A 277 1.33 -35.13 -13.18
N GLY A 278 2.40 -35.86 -13.48
CA GLY A 278 2.52 -36.61 -14.74
C GLY A 278 3.36 -35.90 -15.81
N THR A 279 3.62 -34.59 -15.68
CA THR A 279 4.43 -33.84 -16.67
C THR A 279 5.84 -34.40 -16.84
N VAL A 280 6.47 -34.90 -15.76
CA VAL A 280 7.80 -35.51 -15.85
C VAL A 280 7.73 -36.82 -16.59
N ARG A 281 6.72 -37.66 -16.30
CA ARG A 281 6.48 -38.90 -17.04
C ARG A 281 6.31 -38.63 -18.54
N GLU A 282 5.48 -37.66 -18.92
CA GLU A 282 5.24 -37.31 -20.32
C GLU A 282 6.49 -36.70 -20.99
N THR A 283 7.27 -35.90 -20.26
CA THR A 283 8.56 -35.36 -20.72
C THR A 283 9.54 -36.48 -21.07
N LEU A 284 9.67 -37.50 -20.22
CA LEU A 284 10.59 -38.62 -20.41
C LEU A 284 10.24 -39.48 -21.64
N ARG A 285 8.98 -39.48 -22.10
CA ARG A 285 8.56 -40.20 -23.32
C ARG A 285 9.20 -39.63 -24.59
N HIS A 286 9.70 -38.39 -24.57
CA HIS A 286 10.42 -37.80 -25.71
C HIS A 286 11.88 -38.27 -25.86
N GLY A 287 12.32 -39.28 -25.09
CA GLY A 287 13.71 -39.74 -25.09
C GLY A 287 14.67 -38.86 -24.28
N VAL A 288 14.11 -38.05 -23.37
CA VAL A 288 14.88 -37.17 -22.49
C VAL A 288 15.70 -38.02 -21.52
N ARG A 289 16.99 -37.70 -21.39
CA ARG A 289 17.95 -38.40 -20.51
C ARG A 289 17.90 -37.87 -19.09
N THR A 290 17.72 -36.56 -18.94
CA THR A 290 17.72 -35.88 -17.64
C THR A 290 16.65 -34.80 -17.60
N VAL A 291 15.85 -34.81 -16.54
CA VAL A 291 14.89 -33.76 -16.21
C VAL A 291 15.30 -33.16 -14.87
N ASP A 292 15.78 -31.92 -14.86
CA ASP A 292 16.01 -31.20 -13.60
C ASP A 292 14.71 -30.46 -13.22
N VAL A 293 14.10 -30.84 -12.10
CA VAL A 293 12.91 -30.16 -11.57
C VAL A 293 13.36 -29.30 -10.39
N LEU A 294 13.16 -27.99 -10.49
CA LEU A 294 13.61 -27.03 -9.50
C LEU A 294 12.41 -26.37 -8.81
N ILE A 295 12.35 -26.52 -7.49
CA ILE A 295 11.34 -25.92 -6.63
C ILE A 295 12.07 -25.13 -5.54
N GLU A 296 11.61 -23.93 -5.19
CA GLU A 296 12.34 -23.09 -4.23
C GLU A 296 12.37 -23.70 -2.82
N ASP A 297 11.25 -24.28 -2.37
CA ASP A 297 11.06 -24.75 -1.00
C ASP A 297 11.56 -26.20 -0.80
N PRO A 298 12.55 -26.43 0.08
CA PRO A 298 13.09 -27.77 0.34
C PRO A 298 12.08 -28.72 1.01
N VAL A 299 11.16 -28.21 1.83
CA VAL A 299 10.12 -29.03 2.49
C VAL A 299 9.10 -29.46 1.46
N LEU A 300 8.74 -28.58 0.52
CA LEU A 300 7.85 -28.91 -0.58
C LEU A 300 8.48 -29.97 -1.50
N VAL A 301 9.78 -29.88 -1.78
CA VAL A 301 10.54 -30.90 -2.53
C VAL A 301 10.43 -32.28 -1.85
N GLU A 302 10.60 -32.34 -0.53
CA GLU A 302 10.49 -33.60 0.22
C GLU A 302 9.08 -34.19 0.13
N ILE A 303 8.06 -33.35 0.33
CA ILE A 303 6.64 -33.74 0.26
C ILE A 303 6.29 -34.25 -1.14
N LEU A 304 6.64 -33.50 -2.17
CA LEU A 304 6.30 -33.84 -3.56
C LEU A 304 7.03 -35.09 -4.04
N ARG A 305 8.26 -35.34 -3.59
CA ARG A 305 8.98 -36.58 -3.89
C ARG A 305 8.23 -37.83 -3.40
N GLY A 306 7.55 -37.74 -2.26
CA GLY A 306 6.74 -38.85 -1.71
C GLY A 306 5.29 -38.86 -2.18
N ALA A 307 4.75 -37.73 -2.62
CA ALA A 307 3.34 -37.58 -3.01
C ALA A 307 3.11 -37.80 -4.51
N VAL A 308 4.07 -37.44 -5.36
CA VAL A 308 3.93 -37.43 -6.83
C VAL A 308 4.83 -38.49 -7.44
N ARG A 309 4.22 -39.53 -8.04
CA ARG A 309 4.92 -40.75 -8.46
C ARG A 309 6.00 -40.54 -9.52
N ASP A 310 5.78 -39.65 -10.49
CA ASP A 310 6.73 -39.43 -11.60
C ASP A 310 7.95 -38.60 -11.20
N LEU A 311 7.89 -37.87 -10.08
CA LEU A 311 9.06 -37.20 -9.50
C LEU A 311 10.07 -38.17 -8.85
N GLY A 312 9.71 -39.45 -8.70
CA GLY A 312 10.59 -40.51 -8.22
C GLY A 312 11.42 -41.24 -9.29
N ASP A 313 11.25 -40.93 -10.58
CA ASP A 313 12.04 -41.54 -11.66
C ASP A 313 13.54 -41.15 -11.50
N PRO A 314 14.50 -42.07 -11.64
CA PRO A 314 15.93 -41.77 -11.47
C PRO A 314 16.48 -40.71 -12.46
N ARG A 315 15.78 -40.49 -13.58
CA ARG A 315 16.13 -39.42 -14.55
C ARG A 315 15.58 -38.06 -14.14
N ALA A 316 14.65 -38.01 -13.18
CA ALA A 316 14.08 -36.81 -12.61
C ALA A 316 14.89 -36.36 -11.38
N ARG A 317 15.67 -35.29 -11.54
CA ARG A 317 16.51 -34.73 -10.48
C ARG A 317 15.77 -33.58 -9.82
N LEU A 318 15.03 -33.91 -8.76
CA LEU A 318 14.31 -32.91 -7.96
C LEU A 318 15.27 -32.18 -7.02
N ARG A 319 15.41 -30.87 -7.20
CA ARG A 319 16.34 -29.99 -6.48
C ARG A 319 15.60 -28.85 -5.80
N SER A 320 16.10 -28.44 -4.64
CA SER A 320 15.72 -27.17 -4.03
C SER A 320 16.67 -26.05 -4.45
N GLY A 321 16.15 -24.87 -4.75
CA GLY A 321 16.98 -23.69 -5.03
C GLY A 321 16.31 -22.63 -5.90
N ASP A 322 16.97 -21.48 -6.02
CA ASP A 322 16.51 -20.35 -6.82
C ASP A 322 16.74 -20.57 -8.33
N ALA A 323 15.70 -20.32 -9.13
CA ALA A 323 15.73 -20.54 -10.57
C ALA A 323 16.73 -19.65 -11.32
N ARG A 324 16.92 -18.41 -10.88
CA ARG A 324 17.87 -17.48 -11.51
C ARG A 324 19.29 -17.95 -11.28
N ALA A 325 19.65 -18.27 -10.04
CA ALA A 325 20.96 -18.79 -9.68
C ALA A 325 21.27 -20.11 -10.40
N PHE A 326 20.28 -21.01 -10.47
CA PHE A 326 20.41 -22.29 -11.17
C PHE A 326 20.69 -22.12 -12.67
N LEU A 327 19.97 -21.22 -13.35
CA LEU A 327 20.18 -20.96 -14.77
C LEU A 327 21.45 -20.15 -15.03
N ALA A 328 21.78 -19.17 -14.19
CA ALA A 328 22.95 -18.31 -14.36
C ALA A 328 24.27 -19.09 -14.29
N ALA A 329 24.32 -20.16 -13.50
CA ALA A 329 25.47 -21.05 -13.41
C ALA A 329 25.65 -21.99 -14.61
N ARG A 330 24.79 -21.91 -15.64
CA ARG A 330 24.75 -22.85 -16.77
C ARG A 330 24.81 -22.11 -18.10
N ARG A 331 25.41 -22.77 -19.09
CA ARG A 331 25.48 -22.27 -20.46
C ARG A 331 25.22 -23.43 -21.42
N ALA A 332 24.27 -23.28 -22.33
CA ALA A 332 23.88 -24.32 -23.30
C ALA A 332 23.67 -25.73 -22.68
N ALA A 333 23.08 -25.79 -21.49
CA ALA A 333 22.90 -27.02 -20.71
C ALA A 333 21.55 -27.72 -20.97
N PHE A 334 20.58 -27.01 -21.53
CA PHE A 334 19.22 -27.50 -21.73
C PHE A 334 18.76 -27.36 -23.18
N ASP A 335 18.01 -28.35 -23.65
CA ASP A 335 17.31 -28.32 -24.94
C ASP A 335 15.91 -27.71 -24.78
N ALA A 336 15.33 -27.83 -23.58
CA ALA A 336 14.08 -27.14 -23.26
C ALA A 336 14.06 -26.69 -21.79
N ILE A 337 13.44 -25.54 -21.55
CA ILE A 337 13.11 -25.03 -20.22
C ILE A 337 11.59 -24.83 -20.18
N LEU A 338 10.92 -25.47 -19.23
CA LEU A 338 9.48 -25.33 -19.01
C LEU A 338 9.25 -24.56 -17.71
N LEU A 339 8.65 -23.38 -17.80
CA LEU A 339 8.36 -22.50 -16.68
C LEU A 339 6.91 -22.69 -16.21
N PHE A 340 6.74 -23.36 -15.07
CA PHE A 340 5.49 -23.55 -14.34
C PHE A 340 5.54 -22.79 -13.01
N SER A 341 5.76 -21.48 -13.10
CA SER A 341 5.61 -20.57 -11.96
C SER A 341 4.15 -20.11 -11.84
N GLY A 342 3.78 -19.63 -10.65
CA GLY A 342 2.52 -18.90 -10.46
C GLY A 342 2.50 -17.62 -11.31
N GLU A 343 1.33 -17.03 -11.47
CA GLU A 343 1.19 -15.75 -12.20
C GLU A 343 2.01 -14.63 -11.53
N PRO A 344 2.55 -13.65 -12.28
CA PRO A 344 3.36 -12.56 -11.73
C PRO A 344 2.52 -11.52 -10.96
N THR A 345 1.88 -11.96 -9.87
CA THR A 345 0.96 -11.16 -9.05
C THR A 345 1.60 -10.56 -7.79
N SER A 346 2.84 -10.93 -7.50
CA SER A 346 3.68 -10.38 -6.42
C SER A 346 5.09 -10.08 -6.94
N ALA A 347 5.89 -9.32 -6.20
CA ALA A 347 7.27 -9.05 -6.61
C ALA A 347 8.12 -10.34 -6.66
N GLN A 348 7.83 -11.30 -5.78
CA GLN A 348 8.47 -12.62 -5.81
C GLN A 348 8.14 -13.37 -7.11
N LEU A 349 6.86 -13.48 -7.50
CA LEU A 349 6.49 -14.21 -8.72
C LEU A 349 6.90 -13.44 -9.99
N ASN A 350 6.85 -12.11 -9.96
CA ASN A 350 7.30 -11.24 -11.06
C ASN A 350 8.73 -11.56 -11.51
N ARG A 351 9.59 -11.99 -10.58
CA ARG A 351 10.98 -12.38 -10.85
C ARG A 351 11.12 -13.50 -11.89
N ALA A 352 10.07 -14.31 -12.07
CA ALA A 352 10.01 -15.40 -13.04
C ALA A 352 9.68 -14.92 -14.48
N PHE A 353 9.31 -13.66 -14.64
CA PHE A 353 8.78 -13.12 -15.90
C PHE A 353 9.49 -11.84 -16.36
N THR A 354 10.74 -11.59 -15.91
CA THR A 354 11.51 -10.41 -16.32
C THR A 354 12.46 -10.69 -17.48
N VAL A 355 12.84 -9.63 -18.19
CA VAL A 355 13.81 -9.71 -19.28
C VAL A 355 15.15 -10.28 -18.81
N GLU A 356 15.57 -9.98 -17.58
CA GLU A 356 16.81 -10.47 -16.97
C GLU A 356 16.82 -11.99 -16.78
N LEU A 357 15.70 -12.57 -16.33
CA LEU A 357 15.56 -14.03 -16.23
C LEU A 357 15.50 -14.64 -17.63
N PHE A 358 14.67 -14.12 -18.53
CA PHE A 358 14.55 -14.70 -19.88
C PHE A 358 15.87 -14.65 -20.66
N ALA A 359 16.66 -13.59 -20.51
CA ALA A 359 18.02 -13.52 -21.04
C ALA A 359 18.94 -14.58 -20.40
N THR A 360 18.80 -14.84 -19.11
CA THR A 360 19.55 -15.89 -18.41
C THR A 360 19.13 -17.30 -18.86
N ALA A 361 17.83 -17.55 -19.02
CA ALA A 361 17.30 -18.78 -19.60
C ALA A 361 17.79 -19.00 -21.03
N ARG A 362 17.80 -17.95 -21.85
CA ARG A 362 18.35 -17.97 -23.22
C ARG A 362 19.82 -18.39 -23.24
N ARG A 363 20.65 -17.92 -22.30
CA ARG A 363 22.07 -18.36 -22.19
C ARG A 363 22.21 -19.82 -21.77
N ALA A 364 21.29 -20.32 -20.95
CA ALA A 364 21.28 -21.70 -20.49
C ALA A 364 20.76 -22.69 -21.57
N LEU A 365 20.07 -22.21 -22.61
CA LEU A 365 19.58 -23.02 -23.73
C LEU A 365 20.64 -23.30 -24.80
N GLY A 366 20.59 -24.48 -25.40
CA GLY A 366 21.41 -24.85 -26.56
C GLY A 366 20.97 -24.19 -27.87
N PRO A 367 21.68 -24.41 -29.01
CA PRO A 367 21.46 -23.73 -30.29
C PRO A 367 20.07 -23.87 -30.93
N ARG A 368 19.24 -24.80 -30.45
CA ARG A 368 17.83 -25.00 -30.85
C ARG A 368 16.87 -25.02 -29.67
N GLY A 369 17.32 -24.54 -28.51
CA GLY A 369 16.61 -24.69 -27.27
C GLY A 369 15.31 -23.89 -27.23
N ILE A 370 14.32 -24.42 -26.52
CA ILE A 370 12.99 -23.83 -26.39
C ILE A 370 12.74 -23.43 -24.93
N LEU A 371 12.27 -22.20 -24.71
CA LEU A 371 11.67 -21.77 -23.45
C LEU A 371 10.14 -21.74 -23.60
N SER A 372 9.44 -22.45 -22.72
CA SER A 372 7.98 -22.45 -22.63
C SER A 372 7.52 -21.78 -21.35
N VAL A 373 6.66 -20.76 -21.46
CA VAL A 373 6.05 -20.06 -20.34
C VAL A 373 4.54 -20.35 -20.32
N SER A 374 4.01 -20.80 -19.19
CA SER A 374 2.60 -21.18 -19.05
C SER A 374 1.79 -20.16 -18.24
N LEU A 375 0.79 -19.55 -18.88
CA LEU A 375 -0.18 -18.64 -18.23
C LEU A 375 -1.62 -19.18 -18.39
N PRO A 376 -2.60 -18.69 -17.60
CA PRO A 376 -4.01 -19.07 -17.79
C PRO A 376 -4.49 -18.95 -19.24
N GLY A 377 -5.43 -19.81 -19.62
CA GLY A 377 -5.99 -19.81 -20.97
C GLY A 377 -6.67 -18.49 -21.31
N HIS A 378 -6.53 -17.97 -22.54
CA HIS A 378 -7.28 -16.77 -22.99
C HIS A 378 -8.81 -16.92 -22.90
N ALA A 379 -9.34 -18.14 -22.91
CA ALA A 379 -10.76 -18.43 -22.69
C ALA A 379 -11.17 -18.38 -21.20
N GLU A 380 -10.22 -18.59 -20.30
CA GLU A 380 -10.40 -18.51 -18.84
C GLU A 380 -10.07 -17.11 -18.30
N ALA A 381 -9.19 -16.38 -19.00
CA ALA A 381 -8.82 -15.00 -18.72
C ALA A 381 -9.91 -14.04 -19.21
N ALA A 382 -10.87 -13.70 -18.34
CA ALA A 382 -11.99 -12.83 -18.70
C ALA A 382 -11.69 -11.33 -18.58
N SER A 383 -10.57 -10.93 -17.94
CA SER A 383 -10.31 -9.54 -17.57
C SER A 383 -9.31 -8.82 -18.48
N GLN A 384 -9.50 -7.50 -18.61
CA GLN A 384 -8.52 -6.64 -19.27
C GLN A 384 -7.14 -6.72 -18.60
N GLY A 385 -7.08 -6.89 -17.27
CA GLY A 385 -5.83 -7.06 -16.52
C GLY A 385 -5.03 -8.30 -16.95
N GLU A 386 -5.68 -9.46 -17.10
CA GLU A 386 -5.02 -10.69 -17.57
C GLU A 386 -4.53 -10.57 -19.02
N ARG A 387 -5.29 -9.83 -19.85
CA ARG A 387 -4.90 -9.50 -21.22
C ARG A 387 -3.62 -8.66 -21.26
N ARG A 388 -3.57 -7.59 -20.46
CA ARG A 388 -2.39 -6.72 -20.31
C ARG A 388 -1.19 -7.50 -19.76
N LEU A 389 -1.40 -8.30 -18.71
CA LEU A 389 -0.36 -9.15 -18.12
C LEU A 389 0.22 -10.13 -19.14
N SER A 390 -0.64 -10.85 -19.87
CA SER A 390 -0.22 -11.78 -20.92
C SER A 390 0.54 -11.09 -22.06
N SER A 391 0.11 -9.88 -22.43
CA SER A 391 0.78 -9.06 -23.44
C SER A 391 2.17 -8.62 -22.97
N SER A 392 2.30 -8.12 -21.74
CA SER A 392 3.60 -7.73 -21.16
C SER A 392 4.57 -8.93 -21.07
N VAL A 393 4.09 -10.11 -20.65
CA VAL A 393 4.92 -11.33 -20.63
C VAL A 393 5.40 -11.70 -22.03
N ARG A 394 4.51 -11.68 -23.04
CA ARG A 394 4.87 -11.98 -24.43
C ARG A 394 5.86 -10.97 -25.00
N THR A 395 5.64 -9.67 -24.79
CA THR A 395 6.56 -8.60 -25.23
C THR A 395 7.93 -8.73 -24.56
N THR A 396 7.95 -9.04 -23.26
CA THR A 396 9.20 -9.26 -22.49
C THR A 396 9.97 -10.47 -23.00
N LEU A 397 9.26 -11.57 -23.28
CA LEU A 397 9.85 -12.79 -23.84
C LEU A 397 10.41 -12.55 -25.25
N ALA A 398 9.66 -11.85 -26.11
CA ALA A 398 10.11 -11.46 -27.44
C ALA A 398 11.36 -10.56 -27.38
N SER A 399 11.39 -9.60 -26.46
CA SER A 399 12.54 -8.70 -26.27
C SER A 399 13.81 -9.44 -25.85
N ALA A 400 13.71 -10.44 -24.97
CA ALA A 400 14.88 -11.21 -24.50
C ALA A 400 15.48 -12.13 -25.58
N PHE A 401 14.63 -12.69 -26.46
CA PHE A 401 15.04 -13.63 -27.51
C PHE A 401 15.33 -12.95 -28.85
N GLY A 402 14.80 -11.74 -29.09
CA GLY A 402 14.95 -11.04 -30.37
C GLY A 402 14.21 -11.70 -31.53
N SER A 403 13.23 -12.56 -31.23
CA SER A 403 12.47 -13.36 -32.20
C SER A 403 10.98 -13.38 -31.82
N PRO A 404 10.07 -13.57 -32.79
CA PRO A 404 8.65 -13.70 -32.49
C PRO A 404 8.36 -14.90 -31.59
N VAL A 405 7.48 -14.70 -30.61
CA VAL A 405 7.01 -15.73 -29.67
C VAL A 405 5.86 -16.50 -30.30
N ARG A 406 5.91 -17.84 -30.26
CA ARG A 406 4.80 -18.71 -30.69
C ARG A 406 3.81 -18.89 -29.54
N VAL A 407 2.54 -18.61 -29.79
CA VAL A 407 1.45 -18.81 -28.81
C VAL A 407 0.72 -20.11 -29.14
N LEU A 408 0.64 -21.03 -28.18
CA LEU A 408 -0.10 -22.28 -28.31
C LEU A 408 -1.28 -22.27 -27.30
N PRO A 409 -2.53 -22.13 -27.76
CA PRO A 409 -3.69 -22.24 -26.89
C PRO A 409 -3.91 -23.70 -26.47
N ALA A 410 -4.07 -23.90 -25.17
CA ALA A 410 -4.46 -25.17 -24.55
C ALA A 410 -5.30 -24.83 -23.29
N GLY A 411 -5.47 -25.74 -22.32
CA GLY A 411 -6.08 -25.38 -21.03
C GLY A 411 -5.35 -24.20 -20.38
N ARG A 412 -4.01 -24.25 -20.41
CA ARG A 412 -3.14 -23.08 -20.18
C ARG A 412 -2.50 -22.63 -21.49
N THR A 413 -2.42 -21.33 -21.72
CA THR A 413 -1.75 -20.81 -22.94
C THR A 413 -0.24 -20.89 -22.76
N LEU A 414 0.45 -21.52 -23.73
CA LEU A 414 1.90 -21.62 -23.73
C LEU A 414 2.51 -20.57 -24.66
N TYR A 415 3.47 -19.81 -24.15
CA TYR A 415 4.26 -18.83 -24.89
C TYR A 415 5.67 -19.40 -25.09
N LEU A 416 6.02 -19.67 -26.35
CA LEU A 416 7.27 -20.33 -26.72
C LEU A 416 8.23 -19.35 -27.39
N ALA A 417 9.44 -19.28 -26.87
CA ALA A 417 10.58 -18.66 -27.54
C ALA A 417 11.64 -19.73 -27.83
N SER A 418 12.28 -19.63 -28.99
CA SER A 418 13.24 -20.64 -29.47
C SER A 418 14.45 -19.96 -30.08
N LEU A 419 15.63 -20.55 -29.87
CA LEU A 419 16.86 -20.17 -30.58
C LEU A 419 16.94 -20.77 -32.00
N GLY A 420 16.14 -21.81 -32.28
CA GLY A 420 16.01 -22.43 -33.59
C GLY A 420 14.69 -22.07 -34.28
N ALA A 421 14.60 -22.32 -35.59
CA ALA A 421 13.38 -22.11 -36.36
C ALA A 421 12.22 -22.97 -35.83
N LEU A 422 11.11 -22.32 -35.49
CA LEU A 422 9.84 -22.98 -35.16
C LEU A 422 8.96 -23.06 -36.42
N PRO A 423 8.14 -24.13 -36.57
CA PRO A 423 7.21 -24.21 -37.68
C PRO A 423 6.19 -23.05 -37.66
N PRO A 424 5.62 -22.68 -38.83
CA PRO A 424 4.51 -21.73 -38.90
C PRO A 424 3.33 -22.15 -38.03
N ALA A 425 2.64 -21.19 -37.42
CA ALA A 425 1.49 -21.44 -36.52
C ALA A 425 0.42 -22.32 -37.17
N THR A 426 0.13 -22.07 -38.44
CA THR A 426 -0.83 -22.82 -39.26
C THR A 426 -0.51 -24.32 -39.38
N SER A 427 0.77 -24.68 -39.22
CA SER A 427 1.26 -26.07 -39.31
C SER A 427 1.65 -26.66 -37.96
N ALA A 428 1.49 -25.91 -36.85
CA ALA A 428 1.92 -26.34 -35.53
C ALA A 428 1.25 -27.65 -35.08
N ALA A 429 -0.06 -27.79 -35.30
CA ALA A 429 -0.81 -29.02 -35.02
C ALA A 429 -0.20 -30.25 -35.73
N GLN A 430 0.09 -30.11 -37.02
CA GLN A 430 0.66 -31.18 -37.83
C GLN A 430 2.11 -31.48 -37.44
N ALA A 431 2.89 -30.47 -37.06
CA ALA A 431 4.27 -30.63 -36.61
C ALA A 431 4.32 -31.40 -35.28
N VAL A 432 3.47 -31.02 -34.32
CA VAL A 432 3.34 -31.73 -33.03
C VAL A 432 2.91 -33.18 -33.25
N SER A 433 1.83 -33.41 -34.03
CA SER A 433 1.33 -34.77 -34.32
C SER A 433 2.41 -35.65 -34.95
N ARG A 434 3.07 -35.17 -36.02
CA ARG A 434 4.14 -35.92 -36.70
C ARG A 434 5.30 -36.22 -35.77
N SER A 435 5.70 -35.27 -34.94
CA SER A 435 6.78 -35.50 -33.98
C SER A 435 6.40 -36.55 -32.94
N LEU A 436 5.18 -36.53 -32.41
CA LEU A 436 4.74 -37.53 -31.42
C LEU A 436 4.74 -38.93 -32.05
N GLU A 437 4.25 -39.06 -33.27
CA GLU A 437 4.22 -40.32 -34.03
C GLU A 437 5.62 -40.85 -34.33
N SER A 438 6.52 -39.98 -34.81
CA SER A 438 7.91 -40.36 -35.11
C SER A 438 8.66 -40.87 -33.88
N ARG A 439 8.24 -40.46 -32.68
CA ARG A 439 8.80 -40.90 -31.39
C ARG A 439 8.03 -42.05 -30.76
N GLY A 440 6.98 -42.56 -31.43
CA GLY A 440 6.13 -43.62 -30.90
C GLY A 440 5.28 -43.22 -29.69
N ILE A 441 5.07 -41.92 -29.46
CA ILE A 441 4.31 -41.41 -28.31
C ILE A 441 2.83 -41.37 -28.68
N ARG A 442 2.00 -42.08 -27.92
CA ARG A 442 0.54 -42.06 -28.05
C ARG A 442 -0.09 -41.43 -26.80
N PRO A 443 -0.36 -40.11 -26.81
CA PRO A 443 -1.06 -39.45 -25.72
C PRO A 443 -2.51 -39.96 -25.60
N VAL A 444 -3.03 -39.94 -24.38
CA VAL A 444 -4.41 -40.35 -24.05
C VAL A 444 -5.40 -39.22 -24.32
N HIS A 445 -5.01 -37.97 -24.06
CA HIS A 445 -5.88 -36.79 -24.23
C HIS A 445 -5.54 -35.95 -25.44
N LEU A 446 -4.26 -35.71 -25.72
CA LEU A 446 -3.79 -34.97 -26.91
C LEU A 446 -3.91 -35.77 -28.22
N THR A 447 -5.13 -36.20 -28.54
CA THR A 447 -5.44 -36.89 -29.79
C THR A 447 -5.19 -35.98 -31.01
N ARG A 448 -5.02 -36.57 -32.20
CA ARG A 448 -4.87 -35.80 -33.45
C ARG A 448 -6.02 -34.82 -33.67
N ALA A 449 -7.25 -35.26 -33.38
CA ALA A 449 -8.45 -34.42 -33.51
C ALA A 449 -8.43 -33.24 -32.52
N LEU A 450 -8.05 -33.50 -31.26
CA LEU A 450 -7.92 -32.44 -30.27
C LEU A 450 -6.81 -31.46 -30.65
N LEU A 451 -5.64 -31.92 -31.09
CA LEU A 451 -4.54 -31.06 -31.55
C LEU A 451 -4.96 -30.18 -32.74
N ALA A 452 -5.69 -30.74 -33.71
CA ALA A 452 -6.20 -29.99 -34.85
C ALA A 452 -7.21 -28.90 -34.45
N ASN A 453 -8.03 -29.17 -33.43
CA ASN A 453 -8.98 -28.19 -32.89
C ASN A 453 -8.29 -27.12 -32.04
N LEU A 454 -7.50 -27.55 -31.03
CA LEU A 454 -6.78 -26.68 -30.09
C LEU A 454 -5.89 -25.70 -30.85
N LEU A 455 -5.04 -26.21 -31.75
CA LEU A 455 -4.08 -25.42 -32.51
C LEU A 455 -4.61 -25.01 -33.89
N SER A 456 -5.94 -24.91 -34.04
CA SER A 456 -6.55 -24.39 -35.27
C SER A 456 -6.11 -22.95 -35.53
N PRO A 457 -5.94 -22.52 -36.80
CA PRO A 457 -5.51 -21.15 -37.12
C PRO A 457 -6.37 -20.07 -36.46
N ARG A 458 -7.68 -20.34 -36.29
CA ARG A 458 -8.60 -19.45 -35.60
C ARG A 458 -8.24 -19.27 -34.12
N ARG A 459 -8.10 -20.36 -33.36
CA ARG A 459 -7.79 -20.31 -31.91
C ARG A 459 -6.40 -19.74 -31.65
N VAL A 460 -5.41 -20.11 -32.47
CA VAL A 460 -4.07 -19.53 -32.39
C VAL A 460 -4.13 -18.03 -32.64
N GLY A 461 -4.85 -17.58 -33.68
CA GLY A 461 -5.02 -16.16 -33.96
C GLY A 461 -5.79 -15.40 -32.86
N GLU A 462 -6.78 -16.02 -32.22
CA GLU A 462 -7.49 -15.45 -31.06
C GLU A 462 -6.54 -15.28 -29.86
N ALA A 463 -5.76 -16.30 -29.52
CA ALA A 463 -4.77 -16.22 -28.44
C ALA A 463 -3.63 -15.22 -28.73
N GLU A 464 -3.19 -15.12 -29.98
CA GLU A 464 -2.22 -14.12 -30.41
C GLU A 464 -2.79 -12.70 -30.32
N ARG A 465 -4.05 -12.45 -30.72
CA ARG A 465 -4.70 -11.14 -30.56
C ARG A 465 -5.01 -10.79 -29.10
N TRP A 466 -5.25 -11.80 -28.28
CA TRP A 466 -5.44 -11.61 -26.84
C TRP A 466 -4.19 -10.99 -26.22
N SER A 467 -3.02 -11.57 -26.50
CA SER A 467 -1.73 -11.18 -25.94
C SER A 467 -0.95 -10.13 -26.77
N SER A 468 -1.63 -9.27 -27.53
CA SER A 468 -0.99 -8.30 -28.44
C SER A 468 -1.21 -6.82 -28.08
N LEU A 469 -1.53 -6.51 -26.81
CA LEU A 469 -1.55 -5.11 -26.38
C LEU A 469 -0.12 -4.55 -26.34
N ASP A 470 0.01 -3.26 -26.63
CA ASP A 470 1.28 -2.54 -26.48
C ASP A 470 1.52 -2.28 -24.99
N GLU A 471 2.32 -3.14 -24.37
CA GLU A 471 2.68 -3.07 -22.95
C GLU A 471 4.20 -3.02 -22.79
N GLU A 472 4.65 -2.33 -21.74
CA GLU A 472 6.06 -2.17 -21.43
C GLU A 472 6.75 -3.52 -21.12
N VAL A 473 8.06 -3.57 -21.40
CA VAL A 473 8.91 -4.72 -21.07
C VAL A 473 9.11 -4.78 -19.56
N ASN A 474 8.76 -5.92 -18.97
CA ASN A 474 8.89 -6.17 -17.54
C ASN A 474 10.36 -6.37 -17.13
N ARG A 475 10.81 -5.60 -16.14
CA ARG A 475 12.19 -5.58 -15.64
C ARG A 475 12.24 -5.77 -14.12
N ASP A 476 13.42 -6.08 -13.60
CA ASP A 476 13.61 -6.28 -12.16
C ASP A 476 13.35 -5.01 -11.32
N LEU A 477 13.85 -3.85 -11.77
CA LEU A 477 13.70 -2.57 -11.05
C LEU A 477 12.44 -1.78 -11.43
N ASP A 478 11.80 -2.19 -12.52
CA ASP A 478 10.54 -1.64 -13.03
C ASP A 478 9.57 -2.79 -13.36
N PRO A 479 8.93 -3.37 -12.34
CA PRO A 479 8.16 -4.60 -12.48
C PRO A 479 6.77 -4.33 -13.06
N THR A 480 6.69 -4.19 -14.40
CA THR A 480 5.46 -3.92 -15.15
C THR A 480 4.34 -4.93 -14.87
N THR A 481 4.64 -6.24 -14.82
CA THR A 481 3.57 -7.23 -14.58
C THR A 481 3.03 -7.17 -13.15
N TYR A 482 3.88 -6.86 -12.18
CA TYR A 482 3.44 -6.56 -10.82
C TYR A 482 2.56 -5.31 -10.76
N ARG A 483 2.91 -4.23 -11.48
CA ARG A 483 2.07 -3.02 -11.58
C ARG A 483 0.68 -3.34 -12.15
N ILE A 484 0.62 -4.15 -13.21
CA ILE A 484 -0.65 -4.60 -13.82
C ILE A 484 -1.47 -5.45 -12.85
N ALA A 485 -0.82 -6.38 -12.14
CA ALA A 485 -1.49 -7.22 -11.14
C ALA A 485 -2.03 -6.37 -9.98
N LEU A 486 -1.27 -5.36 -9.55
CA LEU A 486 -1.71 -4.43 -8.54
C LEU A 486 -2.88 -3.57 -9.01
N ASP A 487 -2.86 -3.05 -10.24
CA ASP A 487 -3.99 -2.31 -10.82
C ASP A 487 -5.28 -3.15 -10.79
N ARG A 488 -5.18 -4.45 -11.13
CA ARG A 488 -6.31 -5.39 -11.03
C ARG A 488 -6.78 -5.52 -9.58
N VAL A 489 -5.87 -5.84 -8.67
CA VAL A 489 -6.15 -6.03 -7.25
C VAL A 489 -6.77 -4.78 -6.62
N LEU A 490 -6.35 -3.59 -7.08
CA LEU A 490 -6.90 -2.31 -6.66
C LEU A 490 -8.25 -1.98 -7.32
N SER A 491 -8.55 -2.56 -8.48
CA SER A 491 -9.89 -2.47 -9.09
C SER A 491 -10.96 -3.27 -8.30
N GLU A 492 -10.55 -4.21 -7.44
CA GLU A 492 -11.45 -4.99 -6.58
C GLU A 492 -11.95 -4.19 -5.35
N PHE A 493 -11.35 -3.04 -5.02
CA PHE A 493 -11.76 -2.15 -3.91
C PHE A 493 -13.13 -1.45 -4.15
N SER A 494 -13.94 -1.92 -5.10
CA SER A 494 -15.10 -1.30 -5.77
C SER A 494 -14.70 -0.31 -6.88
N ASP A 495 -15.70 0.18 -7.64
CA ASP A 495 -15.61 1.17 -8.74
C ASP A 495 -14.77 2.45 -8.42
N VAL A 496 -14.28 2.57 -7.19
CA VAL A 496 -13.40 3.63 -6.69
C VAL A 496 -11.94 3.44 -7.15
N GLY A 497 -11.49 2.18 -7.33
CA GLY A 497 -10.15 1.83 -7.82
C GLY A 497 -8.96 2.33 -6.97
N THR A 498 -7.77 2.30 -7.59
CA THR A 498 -6.49 2.86 -7.10
C THR A 498 -6.62 4.29 -6.54
N THR A 499 -7.51 5.08 -7.13
CA THR A 499 -7.81 6.46 -6.78
C THR A 499 -8.33 6.60 -5.34
N GLY A 500 -9.11 5.65 -4.82
CA GLY A 500 -9.65 5.71 -3.46
C GLY A 500 -8.59 5.61 -2.37
N LEU A 501 -7.70 4.62 -2.49
CA LEU A 501 -6.56 4.45 -1.59
C LEU A 501 -5.53 5.58 -1.78
N LEU A 502 -5.32 6.05 -3.01
CA LEU A 502 -4.41 7.17 -3.29
C LEU A 502 -4.90 8.40 -2.56
N VAL A 503 -6.21 8.64 -2.57
CA VAL A 503 -6.76 9.80 -1.92
C VAL A 503 -6.86 9.62 -0.41
N LEU A 504 -7.10 8.42 0.10
CA LEU A 504 -6.94 8.15 1.53
C LEU A 504 -5.50 8.45 1.98
N ALA A 505 -4.51 7.99 1.22
CA ALA A 505 -3.10 8.29 1.46
C ALA A 505 -2.80 9.80 1.40
N ILE A 506 -3.31 10.52 0.40
CA ILE A 506 -3.18 11.99 0.29
C ILE A 506 -3.86 12.67 1.48
N ALA A 507 -5.07 12.26 1.85
CA ALA A 507 -5.83 12.83 2.96
C ALA A 507 -5.12 12.61 4.29
N LEU A 508 -4.54 11.43 4.51
CA LEU A 508 -3.71 11.12 5.68
C LEU A 508 -2.42 11.94 5.69
N SER A 509 -1.73 12.05 4.54
CA SER A 509 -0.49 12.84 4.40
C SER A 509 -0.73 14.34 4.64
N VAL A 510 -1.79 14.87 4.05
CA VAL A 510 -2.26 16.25 4.26
C VAL A 510 -2.70 16.46 5.71
N GLY A 511 -3.46 15.52 6.28
CA GLY A 511 -3.89 15.56 7.68
C GLY A 511 -2.70 15.59 8.63
N ALA A 512 -1.69 14.75 8.38
CA ALA A 512 -0.44 14.76 9.12
C ALA A 512 0.27 16.12 9.01
N LEU A 513 0.41 16.68 7.81
CA LEU A 513 1.00 18.01 7.62
C LEU A 513 0.24 19.11 8.36
N VAL A 514 -1.09 19.05 8.41
CA VAL A 514 -1.93 19.99 9.17
C VAL A 514 -1.78 19.80 10.69
N VAL A 515 -1.73 18.57 11.17
CA VAL A 515 -1.58 18.27 12.61
C VAL A 515 -0.18 18.62 13.12
N PHE A 516 0.86 18.28 12.37
CA PHE A 516 2.26 18.40 12.77
C PHE A 516 2.97 19.63 12.21
N GLY A 517 2.33 20.40 11.32
CA GLY A 517 2.66 21.77 10.92
C GLY A 517 4.16 22.10 10.81
N PRO A 518 4.75 22.18 9.60
CA PRO A 518 6.20 22.35 9.39
C PRO A 518 6.86 23.56 10.08
N ARG A 519 6.09 24.54 10.58
CA ARG A 519 6.60 25.67 11.36
C ARG A 519 6.25 25.66 12.84
N SER A 520 5.25 24.88 13.23
CA SER A 520 4.68 24.92 14.59
C SER A 520 5.13 23.75 15.45
N ARG A 521 5.34 22.58 14.84
CA ARG A 521 5.89 21.39 15.50
C ARG A 521 6.94 20.71 14.60
N PRO A 522 8.01 21.44 14.21
CA PRO A 522 8.97 20.94 13.23
C PRO A 522 9.71 19.68 13.70
N VAL A 523 9.98 19.55 15.01
CA VAL A 523 10.61 18.33 15.58
C VAL A 523 9.68 17.13 15.48
N GLU A 524 8.39 17.29 15.80
CA GLU A 524 7.41 16.21 15.68
C GLU A 524 7.12 15.84 14.22
N LEU A 525 7.13 16.80 13.30
CA LEU A 525 7.05 16.53 11.86
C LEU A 525 8.29 15.79 11.36
N ALA A 526 9.48 16.17 11.84
CA ALA A 526 10.71 15.49 11.49
C ALA A 526 10.67 14.02 11.93
N VAL A 527 10.24 13.74 13.17
CA VAL A 527 10.06 12.36 13.64
C VAL A 527 8.96 11.63 12.87
N LEU A 528 7.83 12.27 12.55
CA LEU A 528 6.80 11.66 11.71
C LEU A 528 7.35 11.26 10.33
N THR A 529 8.05 12.16 9.66
CA THR A 529 8.64 11.84 8.35
C THR A 529 9.77 10.81 8.46
N SER A 530 10.41 10.67 9.61
CA SER A 530 11.43 9.63 9.86
C SER A 530 10.86 8.25 10.07
N GLY A 531 9.77 8.11 10.82
CA GLY A 531 9.05 6.84 10.88
C GLY A 531 8.55 6.43 9.50
N GLY A 532 8.05 7.39 8.71
CA GLY A 532 7.67 7.16 7.32
C GLY A 532 8.84 6.77 6.41
N ALA A 533 9.96 7.51 6.47
CA ALA A 533 11.15 7.24 5.67
C ALA A 533 11.81 5.91 6.04
N GLY A 534 11.93 5.63 7.34
CA GLY A 534 12.46 4.36 7.85
C GLY A 534 11.67 3.18 7.34
N LEU A 535 10.33 3.22 7.46
CA LEU A 535 9.50 2.13 6.95
C LEU A 535 9.54 2.06 5.41
N ALA A 536 9.45 3.18 4.69
CA ALA A 536 9.49 3.15 3.23
C ALA A 536 10.82 2.57 2.69
N MET A 537 11.96 2.95 3.27
CA MET A 537 13.25 2.35 2.93
C MET A 537 13.29 0.86 3.26
N GLU A 538 12.78 0.45 4.42
CA GLU A 538 12.74 -0.96 4.82
C GLU A 538 11.88 -1.79 3.85
N LEU A 539 10.71 -1.29 3.48
CA LEU A 539 9.82 -1.94 2.51
C LEU A 539 10.49 -2.07 1.12
N VAL A 540 11.19 -1.03 0.65
CA VAL A 540 11.95 -1.11 -0.61
C VAL A 540 13.14 -2.07 -0.49
N LEU A 541 13.83 -2.13 0.64
CA LEU A 541 14.92 -3.07 0.88
C LEU A 541 14.43 -4.52 0.94
N MET A 542 13.26 -4.77 1.53
CA MET A 542 12.57 -6.07 1.50
C MET A 542 12.25 -6.49 0.07
N LEU A 543 11.74 -5.59 -0.78
CA LEU A 543 11.52 -5.85 -2.20
C LEU A 543 12.83 -6.11 -2.96
N ALA A 544 13.85 -5.29 -2.72
CA ALA A 544 15.16 -5.46 -3.34
C ALA A 544 15.77 -6.82 -3.00
N TYR A 545 15.62 -7.26 -1.74
CA TYR A 545 15.97 -8.61 -1.31
C TYR A 545 15.15 -9.67 -2.06
N GLN A 546 13.82 -9.49 -2.13
CA GLN A 546 12.93 -10.39 -2.88
C GLN A 546 13.24 -10.46 -4.37
N ILE A 547 13.88 -9.47 -4.97
CA ILE A 547 14.30 -9.43 -6.38
C ILE A 547 15.74 -9.97 -6.55
N ALA A 548 16.60 -9.82 -5.54
CA ALA A 548 17.97 -10.34 -5.55
C ALA A 548 18.06 -11.84 -5.20
N THR A 549 17.46 -12.27 -4.10
CA THR A 549 17.73 -13.59 -3.48
C THR A 549 16.57 -14.57 -3.51
N GLY A 550 15.35 -14.12 -3.81
CA GLY A 550 14.15 -14.96 -3.84
C GLY A 550 13.35 -14.87 -2.55
N ALA A 551 12.94 -16.01 -2.01
CA ALA A 551 12.02 -16.11 -0.88
C ALA A 551 12.42 -15.22 0.31
N LEU A 552 11.48 -14.38 0.77
CA LEU A 552 11.65 -13.44 1.88
C LEU A 552 11.12 -13.98 3.21
N TYR A 553 10.26 -14.99 3.19
CA TYR A 553 9.37 -15.34 4.31
C TYR A 553 10.07 -15.52 5.67
N ARG A 554 11.19 -16.26 5.74
CA ARG A 554 12.01 -16.37 6.98
C ARG A 554 12.75 -15.06 7.32
N GLU A 555 13.21 -14.37 6.29
CA GLU A 555 14.10 -13.22 6.36
C GLU A 555 13.34 -11.93 6.70
N ILE A 556 12.00 -11.87 6.54
CA ILE A 556 11.15 -10.75 7.01
C ILE A 556 11.46 -10.43 8.47
N GLY A 557 11.42 -11.44 9.35
CA GLY A 557 11.68 -11.24 10.77
C GLY A 557 13.11 -10.81 11.06
N LEU A 558 14.09 -11.24 10.25
CA LEU A 558 15.49 -10.81 10.40
C LEU A 558 15.72 -9.37 9.92
N LEU A 559 15.11 -8.97 8.82
CA LEU A 559 15.18 -7.61 8.30
C LEU A 559 14.53 -6.64 9.30
N LEU A 560 13.30 -6.93 9.73
CA LEU A 560 12.64 -6.15 10.77
C LEU A 560 13.46 -6.09 12.07
N SER A 561 14.09 -7.20 12.47
CA SER A 561 14.98 -7.22 13.65
C SER A 561 16.24 -6.39 13.45
N GLY A 562 16.83 -6.42 12.25
CA GLY A 562 17.96 -5.58 11.86
C GLY A 562 17.60 -4.10 11.93
N PHE A 563 16.43 -3.71 11.42
CA PHE A 563 15.94 -2.34 11.52
C PHE A 563 15.77 -1.92 13.00
N MET A 564 15.12 -2.77 13.81
CA MET A 564 14.89 -2.50 15.24
C MET A 564 16.20 -2.46 16.04
N ALA A 565 17.18 -3.30 15.70
CA ALA A 565 18.52 -3.26 16.28
C ALA A 565 19.23 -1.96 15.93
N GLY A 566 19.14 -1.54 14.66
CA GLY A 566 19.64 -0.26 14.18
C GLY A 566 19.03 0.90 14.97
N ALA A 567 17.71 0.92 15.09
CA ALA A 567 16.98 1.93 15.85
C ALA A 567 17.39 1.98 17.33
N ALA A 568 17.57 0.81 17.97
CA ALA A 568 18.04 0.73 19.35
C ALA A 568 19.48 1.26 19.50
N ILE A 569 20.39 0.88 18.60
CA ILE A 569 21.80 1.33 18.59
C ILE A 569 21.88 2.84 18.36
N GLY A 570 21.19 3.34 17.34
CA GLY A 570 21.15 4.76 17.01
C GLY A 570 20.59 5.61 18.15
N ALA A 571 19.49 5.16 18.76
CA ALA A 571 18.92 5.80 19.93
C ALA A 571 19.92 5.80 21.10
N ALA A 572 20.52 4.65 21.43
CA ALA A 572 21.47 4.50 22.54
C ALA A 572 22.71 5.41 22.38
N ALA A 573 23.23 5.55 21.16
CA ALA A 573 24.40 6.37 20.85
C ALA A 573 24.18 7.86 21.18
N VAL A 574 22.94 8.34 21.06
CA VAL A 574 22.59 9.76 21.13
C VAL A 574 21.91 10.16 22.43
N VAL A 575 21.48 9.21 23.27
CA VAL A 575 20.80 9.47 24.54
C VAL A 575 21.55 10.51 25.41
N ARG A 576 22.88 10.56 25.35
CA ARG A 576 23.72 11.49 26.13
C ARG A 576 24.17 12.77 25.39
N ALA A 577 23.86 12.95 24.10
CA ALA A 577 24.36 14.06 23.29
C ALA A 577 23.86 15.45 23.72
N LEU A 578 24.68 16.50 23.61
CA LEU A 578 24.38 17.82 24.22
C LEU A 578 23.47 18.73 23.37
N SER A 579 23.43 18.61 22.02
CA SER A 579 22.66 19.52 21.15
C SER A 579 21.51 18.83 20.40
N VAL A 580 20.26 19.18 20.72
CA VAL A 580 19.06 18.54 20.14
C VAL A 580 18.79 18.98 18.69
N THR A 581 18.67 20.28 18.42
CA THR A 581 18.21 20.77 17.11
C THR A 581 19.18 20.44 15.96
N ARG A 582 20.49 20.66 16.17
CA ARG A 582 21.52 20.35 15.16
C ARG A 582 21.51 18.86 14.82
N LEU A 583 21.39 18.02 15.84
CA LEU A 583 21.41 16.58 15.66
C LEU A 583 20.16 16.06 14.92
N VAL A 584 18.98 16.62 15.24
CA VAL A 584 17.74 16.30 14.51
C VAL A 584 17.85 16.68 13.04
N VAL A 585 18.45 17.83 12.69
CA VAL A 585 18.71 18.24 11.30
C VAL A 585 19.72 17.33 10.61
N LEU A 586 20.83 16.98 11.28
CA LEU A 586 21.83 16.07 10.73
C LEU A 586 21.24 14.68 10.46
N CYS A 587 20.38 14.17 11.34
CA CYS A 587 19.69 12.90 11.11
C CYS A 587 18.72 12.99 9.92
N ASP A 588 18.02 14.12 9.77
CA ASP A 588 17.10 14.36 8.65
C ASP A 588 17.83 14.36 7.30
N LEU A 589 18.96 15.08 7.22
CA LEU A 589 19.85 15.08 6.06
C LEU A 589 20.50 13.71 5.83
N GLY A 590 20.89 13.02 6.91
CA GLY A 590 21.45 11.68 6.86
C GLY A 590 20.48 10.66 6.27
N GLN A 591 19.20 10.71 6.63
CA GLN A 591 18.17 9.86 6.01
C GLN A 591 17.94 10.23 4.54
N ALA A 592 17.95 11.51 4.18
CA ALA A 592 17.83 11.93 2.78
C ALA A 592 19.01 11.41 1.94
N ALA A 593 20.23 11.54 2.46
CA ALA A 593 21.45 11.03 1.83
C ALA A 593 21.46 9.50 1.74
N LEU A 594 21.02 8.80 2.79
CA LEU A 594 20.89 7.34 2.78
C LEU A 594 19.88 6.90 1.72
N ALA A 595 18.69 7.50 1.67
CA ALA A 595 17.67 7.16 0.68
C ALA A 595 18.16 7.40 -0.77
N ALA A 596 18.82 8.52 -1.04
CA ALA A 596 19.41 8.81 -2.34
C ALA A 596 20.57 7.84 -2.69
N GLY A 597 21.43 7.52 -1.71
CA GLY A 597 22.51 6.55 -1.87
C GLY A 597 21.99 5.14 -2.14
N LEU A 598 20.94 4.71 -1.43
CA LEU A 598 20.26 3.44 -1.68
C LEU A 598 19.63 3.42 -3.08
N ALA A 599 19.01 4.52 -3.54
CA ALA A 599 18.44 4.60 -4.88
C ALA A 599 19.51 4.38 -5.98
N ALA A 600 20.70 4.98 -5.79
CA ALA A 600 21.83 4.82 -6.68
C ALA A 600 22.47 3.41 -6.60
N ALA A 601 22.55 2.83 -5.40
CA ALA A 601 23.15 1.51 -5.18
C ALA A 601 22.23 0.34 -5.54
N LEU A 602 20.91 0.58 -5.65
CA LEU A 602 19.90 -0.46 -5.84
C LEU A 602 20.16 -1.41 -7.02
N PRO A 603 20.57 -0.94 -8.22
CA PRO A 603 20.85 -1.83 -9.35
C PRO A 603 22.00 -2.78 -9.05
N ALA A 604 23.07 -2.29 -8.43
CA ALA A 604 24.23 -3.10 -8.05
C ALA A 604 23.87 -4.10 -6.96
N LEU A 605 23.04 -3.68 -5.99
CA LEU A 605 22.54 -4.53 -4.92
C LEU A 605 21.71 -5.70 -5.47
N VAL A 606 20.76 -5.43 -6.38
CA VAL A 606 19.93 -6.47 -7.00
C VAL A 606 20.77 -7.39 -7.89
N ALA A 607 21.70 -6.84 -8.68
CA ALA A 607 22.59 -7.62 -9.54
C ALA A 607 23.55 -8.53 -8.76
N SER A 608 23.81 -8.24 -7.47
CA SER A 608 24.68 -9.05 -6.61
C SER A 608 24.09 -10.41 -6.24
N GLY A 609 22.80 -10.66 -6.54
CA GLY A 609 22.16 -11.95 -6.33
C GLY A 609 22.28 -12.42 -4.86
N PRO A 610 22.75 -13.66 -4.58
CA PRO A 610 22.94 -14.15 -3.21
C PRO A 610 23.86 -13.28 -2.33
N ALA A 611 24.84 -12.58 -2.91
CA ALA A 611 25.74 -11.69 -2.17
C ALA A 611 25.03 -10.41 -1.70
N ALA A 612 23.82 -10.11 -2.19
CA ALA A 612 22.99 -9.03 -1.71
C ALA A 612 22.56 -9.24 -0.25
N ARG A 613 22.51 -10.48 0.25
CA ARG A 613 21.99 -10.78 1.59
C ARG A 613 22.67 -9.99 2.72
N PRO A 614 24.00 -10.07 2.93
CA PRO A 614 24.67 -9.26 3.95
C PRO A 614 24.55 -7.75 3.69
N LEU A 615 24.52 -7.31 2.43
CA LEU A 615 24.41 -5.90 2.07
C LEU A 615 23.03 -5.32 2.41
N VAL A 616 21.95 -6.05 2.13
CA VAL A 616 20.59 -5.65 2.53
C VAL A 616 20.48 -5.59 4.04
N PHE A 617 21.00 -6.58 4.77
CA PHE A 617 20.97 -6.54 6.24
C PHE A 617 21.72 -5.33 6.81
N ALA A 618 22.88 -5.00 6.25
CA ALA A 618 23.61 -3.79 6.63
C ALA A 618 22.82 -2.51 6.28
N ALA A 619 22.21 -2.45 5.11
CA ALA A 619 21.37 -1.32 4.69
C ALA A 619 20.15 -1.14 5.61
N THR A 620 19.50 -2.23 6.01
CA THR A 620 18.37 -2.23 6.95
C THR A 620 18.79 -1.77 8.35
N LEU A 621 19.95 -2.21 8.84
CA LEU A 621 20.53 -1.71 10.10
C LEU A 621 20.75 -0.19 10.03
N LEU A 622 21.31 0.32 8.93
CA LEU A 622 21.52 1.75 8.71
C LEU A 622 20.20 2.52 8.59
N ALA A 623 19.20 1.95 7.92
CA ALA A 623 17.87 2.52 7.77
C ALA A 623 17.16 2.66 9.13
N GLY A 624 17.44 1.79 10.10
CA GLY A 624 16.97 1.92 11.48
C GLY A 624 17.81 2.87 12.34
N LEU A 625 19.12 2.91 12.14
CA LEU A 625 20.07 3.68 12.96
C LEU A 625 19.76 5.17 13.00
N VAL A 626 19.55 5.79 11.83
CA VAL A 626 19.36 7.24 11.76
C VAL A 626 18.01 7.70 12.35
N PRO A 627 16.86 7.04 12.05
CA PRO A 627 15.60 7.32 12.75
C PRO A 627 15.68 7.14 14.26
N GLY A 628 16.32 6.08 14.75
CA GLY A 628 16.48 5.84 16.19
C GLY A 628 17.27 6.95 16.90
N ALA A 629 18.39 7.37 16.31
CA ALA A 629 19.18 8.51 16.80
C ALA A 629 18.35 9.79 16.88
N GLN A 630 17.55 10.05 15.85
CA GLN A 630 16.69 11.23 15.81
C GLN A 630 15.56 11.17 16.84
N PHE A 631 14.93 10.01 17.01
CA PHE A 631 13.89 9.81 18.01
C PHE A 631 14.41 10.13 19.42
N ALA A 632 15.56 9.55 19.79
CA ALA A 632 16.20 9.80 21.08
C ALA A 632 16.59 11.27 21.27
N ALA A 633 17.10 11.94 20.23
CA ALA A 633 17.38 13.38 20.28
C ALA A 633 16.11 14.20 20.54
N ALA A 634 15.03 13.91 19.81
CA ALA A 634 13.74 14.60 19.96
C ALA A 634 13.07 14.33 21.33
N ALA A 635 13.22 13.12 21.88
CA ALA A 635 12.68 12.72 23.18
C ALA A 635 13.22 13.55 24.35
N ARG A 636 14.36 14.24 24.19
CA ARG A 636 14.89 15.15 25.22
C ARG A 636 14.02 16.39 25.44
N THR A 637 13.34 16.86 24.40
CA THR A 637 12.51 18.07 24.44
C THR A 637 11.01 17.76 24.47
N ARG A 638 10.61 16.59 23.99
CA ARG A 638 9.21 16.16 23.89
C ARG A 638 8.95 14.94 24.76
N ARG A 639 7.67 14.65 25.05
CA ARG A 639 7.29 13.42 25.75
C ARG A 639 7.34 12.25 24.78
N GLU A 640 7.92 11.12 25.20
CA GLU A 640 8.13 9.95 24.34
C GLU A 640 6.84 9.34 23.79
N GLY A 641 5.75 9.25 24.56
CA GLY A 641 4.48 8.69 24.08
C GLY A 641 3.94 9.41 22.82
N PRO A 642 3.61 10.72 22.89
CA PRO A 642 3.18 11.48 21.71
C PRO A 642 4.20 11.51 20.57
N LEU A 643 5.50 11.41 20.87
CA LEU A 643 6.56 11.37 19.87
C LEU A 643 6.55 10.04 19.12
N TRP A 644 6.40 8.92 19.83
CA TRP A 644 6.25 7.59 19.25
C TRP A 644 4.96 7.44 18.46
N ALA A 645 3.88 8.09 18.91
CA ALA A 645 2.66 8.19 18.12
C ALA A 645 2.88 8.92 16.78
N ALA A 646 3.73 9.96 16.74
CA ALA A 646 4.06 10.67 15.51
C ALA A 646 4.91 9.79 14.57
N ASP A 647 5.92 9.12 15.11
CA ASP A 647 6.79 8.17 14.39
C ASP A 647 5.97 7.06 13.73
N LEU A 648 5.14 6.35 14.51
CA LEU A 648 4.28 5.28 14.04
C LEU A 648 3.18 5.75 13.07
N ALA A 649 2.65 6.96 13.24
CA ALA A 649 1.70 7.53 12.29
C ALA A 649 2.34 7.78 10.92
N GLY A 650 3.57 8.27 10.89
CA GLY A 650 4.34 8.42 9.66
C GLY A 650 4.65 7.08 8.99
N ALA A 651 5.05 6.09 9.79
CA ALA A 651 5.27 4.72 9.33
C ALA A 651 3.96 4.13 8.75
N SER A 652 2.81 4.29 9.41
CA SER A 652 1.51 3.84 8.90
C SER A 652 1.16 4.43 7.53
N ILE A 653 1.40 5.74 7.34
CA ILE A 653 1.19 6.40 6.04
C ILE A 653 2.13 5.79 4.99
N ALA A 654 3.41 5.62 5.33
CA ALA A 654 4.38 5.01 4.42
C ALA A 654 4.02 3.56 4.05
N ALA A 655 3.46 2.77 4.98
CA ALA A 655 3.01 1.41 4.69
C ALA A 655 1.96 1.39 3.58
N LEU A 656 0.96 2.27 3.68
CA LEU A 656 -0.14 2.36 2.71
C LEU A 656 0.30 3.00 1.38
N VAL A 657 1.29 3.90 1.41
CA VAL A 657 1.74 4.64 0.23
C VAL A 657 2.79 3.90 -0.58
N THR A 658 3.76 3.25 0.07
CA THR A 658 4.98 2.79 -0.59
C THR A 658 4.70 1.68 -1.59
N PHE A 659 4.07 0.59 -1.16
CA PHE A 659 3.76 -0.55 -2.03
C PHE A 659 2.55 -0.34 -2.93
N THR A 660 1.56 0.42 -2.46
CA THR A 660 0.34 0.65 -3.23
C THR A 660 0.52 1.70 -4.34
N PHE A 661 1.41 2.70 -4.14
CA PHE A 661 1.53 3.84 -5.06
C PHE A 661 2.95 4.18 -5.45
N ALA A 662 3.87 4.34 -4.49
CA ALA A 662 5.19 4.87 -4.81
C ALA A 662 6.01 3.91 -5.68
N VAL A 663 6.08 2.63 -5.31
CA VAL A 663 6.82 1.60 -6.07
C VAL A 663 6.17 1.35 -7.45
N PRO A 664 4.86 1.14 -7.59
CA PRO A 664 4.23 0.93 -8.89
C PRO A 664 4.33 2.13 -9.83
N ALA A 665 4.25 3.36 -9.30
CA ALA A 665 4.25 4.57 -10.13
C ALA A 665 5.65 5.09 -10.47
N LEU A 666 6.62 4.92 -9.57
CA LEU A 666 7.95 5.51 -9.69
C LEU A 666 9.08 4.45 -9.78
N GLY A 667 8.75 3.17 -9.72
CA GLY A 667 9.72 2.09 -9.52
C GLY A 667 10.34 2.13 -8.11
N LEU A 668 11.21 1.16 -7.81
CA LEU A 668 11.87 1.11 -6.50
C LEU A 668 12.81 2.30 -6.29
N GLN A 669 13.53 2.74 -7.34
CA GLN A 669 14.44 3.87 -7.26
C GLN A 669 13.69 5.19 -7.04
N GLY A 670 12.61 5.43 -7.78
CA GLY A 670 11.83 6.65 -7.64
C GLY A 670 11.11 6.73 -6.29
N ALA A 671 10.72 5.59 -5.69
CA ALA A 671 10.20 5.54 -4.32
C ALA A 671 11.25 6.00 -3.28
N LEU A 672 12.51 5.58 -3.42
CA LEU A 672 13.61 6.04 -2.54
C LEU A 672 13.94 7.53 -2.75
N LEU A 673 13.91 8.01 -4.00
CA LEU A 673 14.10 9.43 -4.29
C LEU A 673 12.96 10.29 -3.73
N LEU A 674 11.72 9.77 -3.73
CA LEU A 674 10.58 10.42 -3.07
C LEU A 674 10.83 10.55 -1.55
N VAL A 675 11.33 9.49 -0.90
CA VAL A 675 11.73 9.54 0.52
C VAL A 675 12.80 10.59 0.76
N ALA A 676 13.83 10.65 -0.10
CA ALA A 676 14.88 11.67 -0.01
C ALA A 676 14.30 13.09 -0.12
N GLY A 677 13.36 13.32 -1.05
CA GLY A 677 12.64 14.59 -1.20
C GLY A 677 11.81 14.98 0.03
N VAL A 678 11.09 14.02 0.63
CA VAL A 678 10.32 14.25 1.87
C VAL A 678 11.24 14.65 3.03
N LYS A 679 12.39 13.97 3.18
CA LYS A 679 13.37 14.30 4.23
C LYS A 679 14.08 15.62 3.97
N ALA A 680 14.37 15.97 2.72
CA ALA A 680 14.89 17.29 2.37
C ALA A 680 13.89 18.41 2.73
N ALA A 681 12.60 18.20 2.46
CA ALA A 681 11.54 19.14 2.83
C ALA A 681 11.39 19.29 4.36
N SER A 682 11.49 18.20 5.11
CA SER A 682 11.50 18.21 6.58
C SER A 682 12.74 18.93 7.15
N SER A 683 13.92 18.72 6.54
CA SER A 683 15.15 19.43 6.90
C SER A 683 14.99 20.94 6.74
N PHE A 684 14.42 21.36 5.60
CA PHE A 684 14.11 22.76 5.35
C PHE A 684 13.12 23.33 6.38
N ALA A 685 12.11 22.54 6.79
CA ALA A 685 11.15 22.93 7.82
C ALA A 685 11.82 23.16 9.19
N LEU A 686 12.80 22.33 9.56
CA LEU A 686 13.58 22.48 10.80
C LEU A 686 14.49 23.73 10.82
N LEU A 687 15.01 24.13 9.66
CA LEU A 687 15.85 25.32 9.52
C LEU A 687 15.07 26.63 9.56
N LEU A 688 13.75 26.58 9.32
CA LEU A 688 12.89 27.75 9.40
C LEU A 688 12.63 28.15 10.86
N PRO A 689 12.58 29.46 11.19
CA PRO A 689 12.33 29.91 12.55
C PRO A 689 10.97 29.39 13.04
N PRO A 690 10.92 28.66 14.18
CA PRO A 690 9.68 28.11 14.69
C PRO A 690 8.73 29.24 15.05
N LYS A 691 7.47 29.13 14.61
CA LYS A 691 6.42 30.10 14.98
C LYS A 691 5.52 29.45 16.04
N PRO A 692 5.39 30.05 17.23
CA PRO A 692 4.52 29.50 18.26
C PRO A 692 3.09 29.44 17.73
N ARG A 693 2.52 28.23 17.78
CA ARG A 693 1.10 28.01 17.52
C ARG A 693 0.31 28.72 18.62
N PRO A 694 -0.72 29.52 18.32
CA PRO A 694 -1.80 29.64 19.28
C PRO A 694 -2.30 28.20 19.52
N ALA A 695 -2.23 27.73 20.77
CA ALA A 695 -2.67 26.40 21.22
C ALA A 695 -4.04 25.90 20.63
N GLY A 696 -4.45 24.67 20.95
CA GLY A 696 -5.81 24.15 20.71
C GLY A 696 -6.05 23.40 19.38
N PRO A 697 -6.39 22.09 19.44
CA PRO A 697 -6.74 21.30 18.26
C PRO A 697 -8.20 20.81 18.30
N ARG A 698 -8.98 21.06 17.23
CA ARG A 698 -10.10 20.21 16.75
C ARG A 698 -10.43 20.38 15.25
N LEU A 699 -9.97 21.44 14.58
CA LEU A 699 -10.09 21.51 13.11
C LEU A 699 -9.12 20.56 12.37
N ALA A 700 -8.06 20.11 13.04
CA ALA A 700 -7.00 19.29 12.46
C ALA A 700 -7.42 17.84 12.14
N LEU A 701 -8.51 17.34 12.75
CA LEU A 701 -9.12 16.06 12.36
C LEU A 701 -10.27 16.26 11.37
N ALA A 702 -11.08 17.31 11.55
CA ALA A 702 -12.25 17.57 10.70
C ALA A 702 -11.86 17.89 9.25
N ALA A 703 -10.79 18.65 9.00
CA ALA A 703 -10.36 18.97 7.64
C ALA A 703 -9.95 17.74 6.80
N PRO A 704 -9.05 16.85 7.27
CA PRO A 704 -8.71 15.63 6.53
C PRO A 704 -9.85 14.60 6.50
N LEU A 705 -10.68 14.49 7.54
CA LEU A 705 -11.87 13.62 7.51
C LEU A 705 -12.92 14.13 6.52
N SER A 706 -13.15 15.46 6.44
CA SER A 706 -14.04 16.05 5.46
C SER A 706 -13.49 15.95 4.04
N PHE A 707 -12.16 16.06 3.85
CA PHE A 707 -11.53 15.84 2.54
C PHE A 707 -11.55 14.36 2.13
N GLY A 708 -11.28 13.45 3.06
CA GLY A 708 -11.40 12.00 2.83
C GLY A 708 -12.84 11.59 2.53
N ALA A 709 -13.83 12.08 3.29
CA ALA A 709 -15.24 11.87 3.02
C ALA A 709 -15.68 12.45 1.67
N LEU A 710 -15.16 13.63 1.31
CA LEU A 710 -15.34 14.25 -0.01
C LEU A 710 -14.97 13.30 -1.14
N VAL A 711 -13.85 12.62 -0.96
CA VAL A 711 -13.23 11.85 -2.02
C VAL A 711 -13.84 10.45 -2.10
N VAL A 712 -14.13 9.84 -0.95
CA VAL A 712 -14.93 8.62 -0.90
C VAL A 712 -16.31 8.81 -1.55
N LEU A 713 -16.92 9.99 -1.42
CA LEU A 713 -18.19 10.31 -2.08
C LEU A 713 -18.05 10.60 -3.59
N SER A 714 -16.84 10.87 -4.10
CA SER A 714 -16.61 11.26 -5.50
C SER A 714 -15.93 10.19 -6.35
N VAL A 715 -15.61 9.04 -5.79
CA VAL A 715 -14.90 7.96 -6.46
C VAL A 715 -15.74 6.69 -6.22
N GLY A 716 -16.35 6.09 -7.25
CA GLY A 716 -17.18 4.86 -7.18
C GLY A 716 -18.56 4.87 -7.89
N ASP A 717 -18.74 4.21 -9.03
CA ASP A 717 -19.98 4.23 -9.85
C ASP A 717 -21.27 3.73 -9.16
N ARG A 718 -21.23 2.72 -8.29
CA ARG A 718 -22.43 2.19 -7.62
C ARG A 718 -22.93 3.00 -6.40
N THR A 719 -22.08 3.80 -5.75
CA THR A 719 -22.52 4.74 -4.68
C THR A 719 -23.17 6.00 -5.27
N GLN A 720 -23.08 6.19 -6.58
CA GLN A 720 -23.66 7.33 -7.31
C GLN A 720 -25.16 7.43 -7.09
N VAL A 721 -25.91 6.34 -7.26
CA VAL A 721 -27.38 6.37 -7.26
C VAL A 721 -27.95 6.79 -5.90
N PRO A 722 -27.57 6.18 -4.76
CA PRO A 722 -28.14 6.58 -3.46
C PRO A 722 -27.67 7.96 -2.97
N VAL A 723 -26.41 8.35 -3.18
CA VAL A 723 -25.91 9.69 -2.80
C VAL A 723 -26.50 10.78 -3.69
N TYR A 724 -26.61 10.53 -5.01
CA TYR A 724 -27.28 11.41 -5.94
C TYR A 724 -28.75 11.56 -5.59
N ALA A 725 -29.48 10.46 -5.37
CA ALA A 725 -30.89 10.49 -4.94
C ALA A 725 -31.07 11.29 -3.65
N PHE A 726 -30.13 11.17 -2.69
CA PHE A 726 -30.13 11.97 -1.46
C PHE A 726 -30.02 13.48 -1.73
N THR A 727 -29.27 13.94 -2.75
CA THR A 727 -29.19 15.37 -3.12
C THR A 727 -30.44 15.93 -3.80
N PHE A 728 -31.31 15.06 -4.33
CA PHE A 728 -32.63 15.45 -4.85
C PHE A 728 -33.74 15.30 -3.81
N TRP A 729 -33.42 14.77 -2.63
CA TRP A 729 -34.40 14.63 -1.57
C TRP A 729 -34.79 16.03 -1.05
N PRO A 730 -36.07 16.45 -1.12
CA PRO A 730 -36.47 17.82 -0.76
C PRO A 730 -35.97 18.32 0.60
N PRO A 731 -35.92 17.49 1.67
CA PRO A 731 -35.36 17.91 2.95
C PRO A 731 -33.89 18.32 2.86
N THR A 732 -33.07 17.66 2.04
CA THR A 732 -31.64 18.00 1.89
C THR A 732 -31.45 19.29 1.12
N GLN A 733 -32.30 19.54 0.12
CA GLN A 733 -32.29 20.80 -0.64
C GLN A 733 -32.68 21.98 0.25
N ILE A 734 -33.71 21.81 1.08
CA ILE A 734 -34.15 22.82 2.05
C ILE A 734 -33.06 23.10 3.09
N VAL A 735 -32.46 22.06 3.66
CA VAL A 735 -31.36 22.20 4.63
C VAL A 735 -30.16 22.88 4.00
N ALA A 736 -29.76 22.50 2.78
CA ALA A 736 -28.64 23.12 2.08
C ALA A 736 -28.92 24.59 1.73
N ALA A 737 -30.13 24.91 1.24
CA ALA A 737 -30.53 26.27 0.93
C ALA A 737 -30.57 27.16 2.19
N LEU A 738 -31.17 26.66 3.28
CA LEU A 738 -31.21 27.36 4.57
C LEU A 738 -29.80 27.58 5.12
N ALA A 739 -28.94 26.57 5.04
CA ALA A 739 -27.59 26.65 5.57
C ALA A 739 -26.68 27.58 4.74
N ILE A 740 -26.87 27.63 3.42
CA ILE A 740 -26.24 28.63 2.54
C ILE A 740 -26.79 30.03 2.82
N PHE A 741 -28.11 30.19 2.99
CA PHE A 741 -28.72 31.47 3.35
C PHE A 741 -28.18 32.02 4.68
N VAL A 742 -28.07 31.17 5.70
CA VAL A 742 -27.44 31.51 6.99
C VAL A 742 -25.96 31.86 6.82
N ALA A 743 -25.23 31.14 5.97
CA ALA A 743 -23.82 31.41 5.66
C ALA A 743 -23.60 32.72 4.87
N LEU A 744 -24.59 33.14 4.08
CA LEU A 744 -24.55 34.40 3.35
C LEU A 744 -24.98 35.57 4.26
N LEU A 745 -26.02 35.41 5.07
CA LEU A 745 -26.42 36.40 6.08
C LEU A 745 -25.29 36.70 7.07
N SER A 746 -24.55 35.68 7.52
CA SER A 746 -23.41 35.83 8.41
C SER A 746 -22.26 36.65 7.79
N ALA A 747 -22.15 36.69 6.45
CA ALA A 747 -21.18 37.52 5.75
C ALA A 747 -21.51 39.03 5.82
N PHE A 748 -22.80 39.41 5.90
CA PHE A 748 -23.23 40.82 5.90
C PHE A 748 -23.57 41.36 7.30
N GLN A 749 -24.12 40.56 8.22
CA GLN A 749 -24.62 40.98 9.55
C GLN A 749 -23.86 40.29 10.71
N PRO A 750 -22.65 40.75 11.08
CA PRO A 750 -21.74 40.01 11.95
C PRO A 750 -22.07 40.04 13.46
N HIS A 751 -23.01 40.86 13.94
CA HIS A 751 -23.24 41.05 15.39
C HIS A 751 -24.47 40.31 15.93
N GLY A 752 -25.64 40.42 15.28
CA GLY A 752 -26.88 39.79 15.74
C GLY A 752 -26.89 38.27 15.62
N LEU A 753 -26.50 37.75 14.45
CA LEU A 753 -26.44 36.31 14.19
C LEU A 753 -25.35 35.62 15.00
N ARG A 754 -24.22 36.31 15.27
CA ARG A 754 -23.19 35.83 16.18
C ARG A 754 -23.71 35.65 17.59
N ALA A 755 -24.43 36.62 18.13
CA ALA A 755 -24.96 36.51 19.49
C ALA A 755 -25.93 35.33 19.66
N LEU A 756 -26.65 34.96 18.59
CA LEU A 756 -27.55 33.80 18.53
C LEU A 756 -26.76 32.48 18.40
N LEU A 757 -25.86 32.37 17.41
CA LEU A 757 -25.01 31.20 17.22
C LEU A 757 -24.10 30.96 18.43
N ASP A 758 -23.62 32.02 19.08
CA ASP A 758 -22.84 31.95 20.31
C ASP A 758 -23.69 31.60 21.54
N ARG A 759 -25.00 31.87 21.54
CA ARG A 759 -25.93 31.35 22.57
C ARG A 759 -26.19 29.87 22.38
N LEU A 760 -26.46 29.41 21.16
CA LEU A 760 -26.62 27.99 20.82
C LEU A 760 -25.33 27.19 21.06
N ALA A 761 -24.17 27.75 20.71
CA ALA A 761 -22.87 27.16 20.96
C ALA A 761 -22.42 27.22 22.44
N ARG A 762 -23.04 28.07 23.28
CA ARG A 762 -22.79 28.10 24.74
C ARG A 762 -23.37 26.89 25.45
N GLN A 763 -24.50 26.34 24.98
CA GLN A 763 -25.08 25.10 25.52
C GLN A 763 -24.20 23.87 25.19
N THR A 764 -23.32 23.96 24.20
CA THR A 764 -22.34 22.92 23.82
C THR A 764 -20.93 23.25 24.33
N ALA A 765 -20.80 23.78 25.56
CA ALA A 765 -19.56 24.28 26.16
C ALA A 765 -18.33 23.34 26.07
N ARG A 766 -18.52 22.00 25.98
CA ARG A 766 -17.44 21.02 25.75
C ARG A 766 -16.80 21.09 24.35
N PHE A 767 -17.44 21.74 23.37
CA PHE A 767 -16.96 21.89 21.99
C PHE A 767 -16.11 23.14 21.78
N ARG A 768 -16.42 24.24 22.49
CA ARG A 768 -15.77 25.55 22.32
C ARG A 768 -14.32 25.62 22.77
N SER A 769 -13.94 24.89 23.83
CA SER A 769 -12.57 24.91 24.36
C SER A 769 -11.53 24.27 23.43
N ALA A 770 -11.96 23.73 22.27
CA ALA A 770 -11.17 22.78 21.54
C ALA A 770 -11.01 23.10 20.03
N ALA A 771 -11.95 23.78 19.39
CA ALA A 771 -11.79 24.27 18.01
C ALA A 771 -11.39 25.75 18.03
N ARG A 772 -10.12 26.10 17.82
CA ARG A 772 -9.67 27.51 17.71
C ARG A 772 -10.01 28.21 16.40
N VAL A 773 -11.03 27.69 15.72
CA VAL A 773 -11.76 28.32 14.63
C VAL A 773 -13.12 28.64 15.22
N GLY A 774 -13.56 29.90 15.16
CA GLY A 774 -14.86 30.29 15.72
C GLY A 774 -15.94 29.32 15.26
N GLY A 775 -16.81 28.86 16.17
CA GLY A 775 -17.80 27.80 15.88
C GLY A 775 -18.61 28.07 14.60
N GLU A 776 -18.86 29.35 14.33
CA GLU A 776 -19.38 29.91 13.08
C GLU A 776 -18.67 29.37 11.83
N ARG A 777 -17.33 29.49 11.74
CA ARG A 777 -16.54 29.04 10.58
C ARG A 777 -16.50 27.52 10.43
N LEU A 778 -16.47 26.78 11.54
CA LEU A 778 -16.51 25.31 11.49
C LEU A 778 -17.88 24.83 10.99
N ALA A 779 -18.97 25.47 11.45
CA ALA A 779 -20.31 25.20 10.96
C ALA A 779 -20.40 25.51 9.46
N HIS A 780 -19.95 26.69 9.00
CA HIS A 780 -19.90 27.02 7.57
C HIS A 780 -19.05 26.03 6.76
N PHE A 781 -17.90 25.60 7.28
CA PHE A 781 -17.06 24.60 6.62
C PHE A 781 -17.82 23.28 6.42
N LEU A 782 -18.40 22.71 7.49
CA LEU A 782 -19.14 21.45 7.41
C LEU A 782 -20.38 21.55 6.49
N VAL A 783 -21.06 22.69 6.53
CA VAL A 783 -22.23 22.98 5.69
C VAL A 783 -21.86 23.14 4.22
N LEU A 784 -20.80 23.89 3.92
CA LEU A 784 -20.46 24.29 2.55
C LEU A 784 -19.49 23.33 1.86
N VAL A 785 -18.77 22.48 2.60
CA VAL A 785 -17.81 21.53 2.01
C VAL A 785 -18.51 20.46 1.19
N LEU A 786 -19.62 19.91 1.70
CA LEU A 786 -20.43 18.90 1.01
C LEU A 786 -20.99 19.46 -0.31
N PRO A 787 -21.72 20.59 -0.31
CA PRO A 787 -22.26 21.17 -1.51
C PRO A 787 -21.19 21.74 -2.46
N ALA A 788 -20.08 22.29 -1.95
CA ALA A 788 -19.00 22.78 -2.81
C ALA A 788 -18.26 21.66 -3.54
N ALA A 789 -18.22 20.45 -2.98
CA ALA A 789 -17.43 19.37 -3.53
C ALA A 789 -18.20 18.34 -4.35
N LEU A 790 -19.48 18.17 -4.09
CA LEU A 790 -20.37 17.33 -4.91
C LEU A 790 -20.27 17.67 -6.42
N PRO A 791 -20.31 18.94 -6.86
CA PRO A 791 -20.17 19.30 -8.27
C PRO A 791 -18.74 19.23 -8.80
N ILE A 792 -17.73 19.38 -7.94
CA ILE A 792 -16.31 19.26 -8.32
C ILE A 792 -15.96 17.80 -8.58
N GLY A 793 -16.59 16.88 -7.82
CA GLY A 793 -16.37 15.45 -7.95
C GLY A 793 -17.18 14.80 -9.06
N ARG A 794 -18.49 15.09 -9.19
CA ARG A 794 -19.39 14.32 -10.07
C ARG A 794 -20.62 15.11 -10.58
N CYS A 795 -20.42 15.90 -11.64
CA CYS A 795 -21.51 16.53 -12.39
C CYS A 795 -22.04 15.60 -13.50
N TYR A 796 -23.34 15.24 -13.47
CA TYR A 796 -23.97 14.30 -14.43
C TYR A 796 -23.93 14.77 -15.90
N PHE A 797 -23.91 16.08 -16.15
CA PHE A 797 -23.87 16.65 -17.51
C PHE A 797 -22.46 17.05 -17.97
N SER A 798 -21.42 16.73 -17.19
CA SER A 798 -20.03 17.04 -17.57
C SER A 798 -19.76 18.55 -17.69
N ILE A 799 -20.58 19.40 -17.05
CA ILE A 799 -20.48 20.87 -17.10
C ILE A 799 -19.60 21.37 -15.95
N PRO A 800 -18.56 22.20 -16.19
CA PRO A 800 -17.69 22.74 -15.16
C PRO A 800 -18.45 23.38 -14.00
N PHE A 801 -17.87 23.33 -12.80
CA PHE A 801 -18.37 24.04 -11.62
C PHE A 801 -18.71 25.51 -11.93
N LEU A 802 -17.91 26.15 -12.79
CA LEU A 802 -18.09 27.51 -13.28
C LEU A 802 -19.21 27.70 -14.32
N PHE A 803 -19.90 26.64 -14.77
CA PHE A 803 -21.02 26.71 -15.72
C PHE A 803 -22.29 25.96 -15.29
N CYS A 804 -22.38 25.47 -14.04
CA CYS A 804 -23.59 24.77 -13.52
C CYS A 804 -24.93 25.53 -13.62
N HIS A 805 -24.96 26.86 -13.80
CA HIS A 805 -26.23 27.59 -13.99
C HIS A 805 -26.83 27.43 -15.39
N VAL A 806 -26.04 26.95 -16.35
CA VAL A 806 -26.46 26.63 -17.73
C VAL A 806 -26.80 25.13 -17.85
N CYS A 807 -26.77 24.39 -16.73
CA CYS A 807 -27.04 22.96 -16.71
C CYS A 807 -28.54 22.69 -16.94
N PRO A 808 -28.90 21.78 -17.87
CA PRO A 808 -30.30 21.47 -18.17
C PRO A 808 -31.03 20.79 -17.00
N ARG A 809 -30.33 20.25 -16.00
CA ARG A 809 -30.92 19.81 -14.73
C ARG A 809 -30.50 20.68 -13.55
N GLN A 810 -31.48 21.02 -12.72
CA GLN A 810 -31.32 21.82 -11.52
C GLN A 810 -31.00 20.94 -10.30
N CYS A 811 -29.72 20.67 -10.04
CA CYS A 811 -29.28 20.16 -8.73
C CYS A 811 -29.21 21.30 -7.70
N VAL A 812 -29.11 20.98 -6.40
CA VAL A 812 -28.99 21.98 -5.31
C VAL A 812 -27.97 23.07 -5.63
N PHE A 813 -26.84 22.72 -6.23
CA PHE A 813 -25.82 23.68 -6.63
C PHE A 813 -26.17 24.49 -7.88
N GLY A 814 -26.77 23.87 -8.89
CA GLY A 814 -27.25 24.58 -10.09
C GLY A 814 -28.26 25.68 -9.75
N VAL A 815 -29.18 25.40 -8.82
CA VAL A 815 -30.19 26.36 -8.32
C VAL A 815 -29.55 27.49 -7.51
N LEU A 816 -28.63 27.17 -6.61
CA LEU A 816 -28.11 28.15 -5.63
C LEU A 816 -26.97 29.00 -6.18
N ARG A 817 -26.27 28.54 -7.21
CA ARG A 817 -25.07 29.19 -7.74
C ARG A 817 -25.29 30.61 -8.33
N PRO A 818 -26.36 30.89 -9.10
CA PRO A 818 -26.68 32.24 -9.56
C PRO A 818 -26.73 33.27 -8.42
N TYR A 819 -27.05 32.81 -7.21
CA TYR A 819 -27.12 33.65 -6.01
C TYR A 819 -25.82 33.63 -5.21
N ALA A 820 -25.20 32.46 -5.05
CA ALA A 820 -24.00 32.30 -4.20
C ALA A 820 -22.78 33.09 -4.72
N ILE A 821 -22.56 33.18 -6.04
CA ILE A 821 -21.40 33.88 -6.61
C ILE A 821 -21.53 35.41 -6.49
N PRO A 822 -22.63 36.05 -6.92
CA PRO A 822 -22.80 37.50 -6.73
C PRO A 822 -22.75 37.88 -5.25
N VAL A 823 -23.36 37.09 -4.38
CA VAL A 823 -23.33 37.36 -2.94
C VAL A 823 -21.92 37.18 -2.37
N ALA A 824 -21.13 36.19 -2.82
CA ALA A 824 -19.73 36.07 -2.45
C ALA A 824 -18.87 37.25 -2.93
N LEU A 825 -19.13 37.77 -4.13
CA LEU A 825 -18.47 38.96 -4.67
C LEU A 825 -18.84 40.21 -3.87
N LEU A 826 -20.14 40.45 -3.63
CA LEU A 826 -20.66 41.56 -2.81
C LEU A 826 -20.11 41.51 -1.37
N ALA A 827 -20.13 40.34 -0.74
CA ALA A 827 -19.58 40.14 0.60
C ALA A 827 -18.07 40.37 0.67
N ASN A 828 -17.37 40.31 -0.47
CA ASN A 828 -15.94 40.59 -0.53
C ASN A 828 -15.60 42.05 -0.82
N VAL A 829 -16.55 42.87 -1.31
CA VAL A 829 -16.35 44.32 -1.58
C VAL A 829 -15.91 45.06 -0.32
N HIS A 830 -16.38 44.65 0.85
CA HIS A 830 -15.94 45.18 2.15
C HIS A 830 -15.21 44.09 2.94
N ASP A 831 -13.87 44.17 3.02
CA ASP A 831 -12.99 43.31 3.82
C ASP A 831 -12.90 41.81 3.45
N ARG A 832 -13.23 41.40 2.21
CA ARG A 832 -13.11 39.99 1.77
C ARG A 832 -13.85 38.99 2.70
N ARG A 833 -14.99 39.38 3.29
CA ARG A 833 -15.63 38.63 4.39
C ARG A 833 -15.97 37.20 4.03
N PHE A 834 -16.44 36.96 2.80
CA PHE A 834 -16.73 35.61 2.32
C PHE A 834 -15.46 34.74 2.29
N CYS A 835 -14.38 35.25 1.68
CA CYS A 835 -13.09 34.55 1.62
C CYS A 835 -12.47 34.31 3.00
N GLU A 836 -12.76 35.15 4.00
CA GLU A 836 -12.20 35.02 5.34
C GLU A 836 -13.01 34.13 6.30
N ARG A 837 -14.34 34.10 6.17
CA ARG A 837 -15.25 33.57 7.20
C ARG A 837 -16.18 32.46 6.71
N VAL A 838 -16.38 32.33 5.41
CA VAL A 838 -17.40 31.45 4.84
C VAL A 838 -16.77 30.41 3.91
N CYS A 839 -15.76 30.81 3.11
CA CYS A 839 -15.11 29.93 2.16
C CYS A 839 -14.46 28.69 2.83
N PRO A 840 -14.81 27.46 2.40
CA PRO A 840 -14.24 26.24 2.98
C PRO A 840 -12.74 26.09 2.66
N LEU A 841 -12.32 26.38 1.43
CA LEU A 841 -10.90 26.38 1.02
C LEU A 841 -10.08 27.41 1.81
N GLY A 842 -10.62 28.62 2.00
CA GLY A 842 -9.98 29.64 2.83
C GLY A 842 -9.86 29.22 4.29
N THR A 843 -10.85 28.49 4.82
CA THR A 843 -10.84 27.94 6.18
C THR A 843 -9.76 26.88 6.36
N VAL A 844 -9.61 25.96 5.40
CA VAL A 844 -8.53 24.95 5.39
C VAL A 844 -7.15 25.61 5.29
N GLN A 845 -6.95 26.57 4.38
CA GLN A 845 -5.68 27.28 4.24
C GLN A 845 -5.34 28.13 5.48
N ASN A 846 -6.34 28.69 6.16
CA ASN A 846 -6.15 29.37 7.44
C ASN A 846 -5.76 28.41 8.57
N ALA A 847 -6.24 27.17 8.53
CA ALA A 847 -5.87 26.13 9.48
C ALA A 847 -4.41 25.68 9.32
N CYS A 848 -3.80 25.86 8.14
CA CYS A 848 -2.42 25.47 7.82
C CYS A 848 -1.33 26.39 8.40
N ASP A 849 -1.50 26.98 9.59
CA ASP A 849 -0.52 27.82 10.31
C ASP A 849 0.01 29.09 9.56
N GLY A 850 -0.41 29.35 8.32
CA GLY A 850 0.09 30.45 7.46
C GLY A 850 -0.46 31.86 7.73
N ALA A 851 -1.26 32.06 8.79
CA ALA A 851 -2.00 33.31 9.03
C ALA A 851 -1.13 34.59 9.14
N ARG A 852 0.19 34.45 9.35
CA ARG A 852 1.17 35.56 9.46
C ARG A 852 2.32 35.52 8.42
N GLY A 853 2.19 34.78 7.31
CA GLY A 853 3.17 34.81 6.20
C GLY A 853 3.08 36.07 5.33
N LYS A 854 4.11 36.40 4.53
CA LYS A 854 4.05 37.45 3.49
C LYS A 854 2.84 37.15 2.57
N ARG A 855 2.00 38.16 2.26
CA ARG A 855 0.91 38.01 1.27
C ARG A 855 1.52 37.69 -0.09
N ALA A 856 0.97 36.70 -0.80
CA ALA A 856 1.44 36.27 -2.13
C ALA A 856 1.47 37.41 -3.17
N ARG A 857 0.69 38.48 -2.96
CA ARG A 857 0.68 39.72 -3.78
C ARG A 857 2.06 40.40 -3.97
N ARG A 858 3.07 40.06 -3.15
CA ARG A 858 4.44 40.60 -3.25
C ARG A 858 5.39 39.75 -4.11
N ILE A 859 4.94 38.62 -4.65
CA ILE A 859 5.75 37.73 -5.49
C ILE A 859 5.31 37.94 -6.94
N GLY A 860 6.21 38.44 -7.80
CA GLY A 860 5.89 38.85 -9.19
C GLY A 860 5.30 37.72 -10.04
N ALA A 861 5.85 36.50 -9.94
CA ALA A 861 5.37 35.34 -10.69
C ALA A 861 3.90 34.97 -10.39
N LEU A 862 3.43 35.19 -9.15
CA LEU A 862 2.04 34.94 -8.76
C LEU A 862 1.07 36.00 -9.31
N ARG A 863 1.54 37.12 -9.86
CA ARG A 863 0.68 38.09 -10.57
C ARG A 863 0.28 37.59 -11.96
N ILE A 864 1.25 37.07 -12.71
CA ILE A 864 1.02 36.53 -14.06
C ILE A 864 0.05 35.35 -13.98
N LEU A 865 0.24 34.45 -13.02
CA LEU A 865 -0.64 33.29 -12.83
C LEU A 865 -2.11 33.67 -12.57
N ARG A 866 -2.38 34.78 -11.88
CA ARG A 866 -3.76 35.27 -11.64
C ARG A 866 -4.44 35.74 -12.91
N LEU A 867 -3.72 36.51 -13.72
CA LEU A 867 -4.23 37.03 -14.99
C LEU A 867 -4.51 35.88 -15.95
N LEU A 868 -3.61 34.89 -16.01
CA LEU A 868 -3.83 33.66 -16.77
C LEU A 868 -5.05 32.89 -16.29
N THR A 869 -5.26 32.79 -14.97
CA THR A 869 -6.44 32.10 -14.41
C THR A 869 -7.74 32.83 -14.73
N LEU A 870 -7.75 34.16 -14.66
CA LEU A 870 -8.91 34.96 -15.04
C LEU A 870 -9.20 34.86 -16.54
N ALA A 871 -8.16 34.96 -17.38
CA ALA A 871 -8.26 34.79 -18.82
C ALA A 871 -8.81 33.40 -19.18
N PHE A 872 -8.32 32.35 -18.52
CA PHE A 872 -8.82 30.99 -18.69
C PHE A 872 -10.32 30.88 -18.35
N VAL A 873 -10.76 31.45 -17.23
CA VAL A 873 -12.19 31.43 -16.84
C VAL A 873 -13.06 32.17 -17.86
N VAL A 874 -12.58 33.28 -18.41
CA VAL A 874 -13.29 34.06 -19.43
C VAL A 874 -13.37 33.30 -20.75
N VAL A 875 -12.25 32.78 -21.25
CA VAL A 875 -12.20 31.98 -22.49
C VAL A 875 -13.11 30.77 -22.37
N ALA A 876 -12.98 30.00 -21.28
CA ALA A 876 -13.81 28.82 -21.05
C ALA A 876 -15.31 29.16 -20.92
N TYR A 877 -15.67 30.35 -20.39
CA TYR A 877 -17.06 30.80 -20.33
C TYR A 877 -17.64 31.06 -21.72
N PHE A 878 -16.89 31.77 -22.57
CA PHE A 878 -17.36 32.07 -23.92
C PHE A 878 -17.37 30.83 -24.80
N GLU A 879 -16.38 29.95 -24.69
CA GLU A 879 -16.32 28.68 -25.43
C GLU A 879 -17.48 27.75 -25.05
N ALA A 880 -17.78 27.61 -23.76
CA ALA A 880 -18.93 26.83 -23.28
C ALA A 880 -20.29 27.44 -23.70
N ARG A 881 -20.34 28.76 -23.92
CA ARG A 881 -21.54 29.49 -24.37
C ARG A 881 -21.69 29.48 -25.89
N SER A 882 -20.59 29.49 -26.64
CA SER A 882 -20.57 29.49 -28.11
C SER A 882 -20.71 28.08 -28.70
N GLY A 883 -20.30 27.04 -27.96
CA GLY A 883 -20.51 25.63 -28.32
C GLY A 883 -22.00 25.28 -28.39
N HIS A 884 -22.58 25.38 -29.58
CA HIS A 884 -23.90 24.83 -29.88
C HIS A 884 -23.95 23.33 -29.53
N ARG A 885 -25.08 22.93 -28.96
CA ARG A 885 -25.51 21.56 -28.72
C ARG A 885 -25.18 20.67 -29.92
N GLY A 886 -24.12 19.86 -29.81
CA GLY A 886 -23.95 18.70 -30.69
C GLY A 886 -25.12 17.73 -30.48
N ALA A 887 -25.43 16.91 -31.50
CA ALA A 887 -26.58 16.01 -31.56
C ALA A 887 -26.72 15.00 -30.39
N ALA A 888 -25.72 14.90 -29.51
CA ALA A 888 -25.71 14.02 -28.34
C ALA A 888 -25.83 14.75 -26.97
N GLY A 889 -25.92 16.09 -26.94
CA GLY A 889 -26.16 16.83 -25.69
C GLY A 889 -25.04 16.80 -24.62
N SER A 890 -23.86 16.27 -24.94
CA SER A 890 -22.66 16.30 -24.08
C SER A 890 -21.65 17.34 -24.58
N VAL A 891 -21.07 18.10 -23.66
CA VAL A 891 -19.88 18.93 -23.92
C VAL A 891 -18.66 18.01 -23.82
N GLU A 892 -18.22 17.44 -24.94
CA GLU A 892 -16.94 16.72 -24.99
C GLU A 892 -15.80 17.74 -25.05
N GLY A 893 -15.08 17.88 -23.94
CA GLY A 893 -13.98 18.84 -23.84
C GLY A 893 -12.74 18.37 -24.60
N THR A 894 -12.27 19.17 -25.57
CA THR A 894 -11.00 18.95 -26.27
C THR A 894 -9.93 19.94 -25.77
N GLY A 895 -8.63 19.63 -25.98
CA GLY A 895 -7.52 20.55 -25.69
C GLY A 895 -7.15 20.74 -24.20
N LEU A 896 -6.84 21.98 -23.80
CA LEU A 896 -6.45 22.35 -22.42
C LEU A 896 -7.50 21.97 -21.37
N TYR A 897 -8.77 21.84 -21.77
CA TYR A 897 -9.86 21.40 -20.92
C TYR A 897 -9.71 19.93 -20.49
N ALA A 898 -9.36 19.03 -21.43
CA ALA A 898 -9.11 17.62 -21.16
C ALA A 898 -7.89 17.40 -20.24
N ALA A 899 -6.92 18.33 -20.26
CA ALA A 899 -5.72 18.26 -19.42
C ALA A 899 -6.01 18.47 -17.92
N PHE A 900 -7.07 19.19 -17.57
CA PHE A 900 -7.50 19.39 -16.17
C PHE A 900 -8.63 18.44 -15.74
N PHE A 901 -9.32 17.82 -16.70
CA PHE A 901 -10.47 16.95 -16.45
C PHE A 901 -10.47 15.78 -17.45
N GLN A 902 -10.01 14.61 -17.02
CA GLN A 902 -10.15 13.39 -17.83
C GLN A 902 -11.59 12.88 -17.74
N ASN A 903 -12.16 12.49 -18.89
CA ASN A 903 -13.50 11.88 -19.00
C ASN A 903 -14.54 12.55 -18.08
N ALA A 904 -14.63 13.88 -18.13
CA ALA A 904 -15.62 14.66 -17.39
C ALA A 904 -15.59 14.47 -15.84
N PHE A 905 -14.49 14.89 -15.20
CA PHE A 905 -14.30 15.12 -13.75
C PHE A 905 -13.64 14.02 -12.92
N ALA A 906 -12.97 13.02 -13.53
CA ALA A 906 -11.87 12.37 -12.81
C ALA A 906 -10.69 13.38 -12.75
N PRO A 907 -10.26 13.86 -11.57
CA PRO A 907 -9.15 14.80 -11.51
C PRO A 907 -7.89 14.07 -11.98
N PRO A 908 -7.22 14.53 -13.05
CA PRO A 908 -5.97 13.94 -13.47
C PRO A 908 -4.96 14.04 -12.33
N LEU A 909 -4.00 13.11 -12.27
CA LEU A 909 -2.98 13.05 -11.22
C LEU A 909 -2.29 14.41 -11.00
N VAL A 910 -2.11 15.17 -12.08
CA VAL A 910 -1.58 16.54 -12.09
C VAL A 910 -2.46 17.52 -11.30
N ALA A 911 -3.78 17.47 -11.43
CA ALA A 911 -4.70 18.35 -10.69
C ALA A 911 -4.67 18.05 -9.19
N LEU A 912 -4.63 16.76 -8.80
CA LEU A 912 -4.46 16.34 -7.41
C LEU A 912 -3.10 16.80 -6.86
N ALA A 913 -2.03 16.68 -7.65
CA ALA A 913 -0.70 17.14 -7.27
C ALA A 913 -0.65 18.67 -7.08
N VAL A 914 -1.29 19.45 -7.95
CA VAL A 914 -1.37 20.92 -7.82
C VAL A 914 -2.18 21.31 -6.57
N ALA A 915 -3.31 20.65 -6.31
CA ALA A 915 -4.11 20.89 -5.10
C ALA A 915 -3.31 20.58 -3.82
N ALA A 916 -2.60 19.45 -3.80
CA ALA A 916 -1.70 19.08 -2.70
C ALA A 916 -0.56 20.11 -2.54
N ALA A 917 0.08 20.53 -3.63
CA ALA A 917 1.15 21.52 -3.63
C ALA A 917 0.68 22.89 -3.10
N LEU A 918 -0.52 23.34 -3.46
CA LEU A 918 -1.10 24.57 -2.94
C LEU A 918 -1.41 24.48 -1.45
N LEU A 919 -1.84 23.32 -0.99
CA LEU A 919 -2.10 23.08 0.42
C LEU A 919 -0.81 23.05 1.23
N VAL A 920 0.23 22.36 0.75
CA VAL A 920 1.59 22.39 1.32
C VAL A 920 2.14 23.83 1.31
N GLY A 921 1.97 24.55 0.20
CA GLY A 921 2.34 25.96 0.07
C GLY A 921 1.64 26.85 1.10
N SER A 922 0.48 26.46 1.62
CA SER A 922 -0.28 27.24 2.61
C SER A 922 0.38 27.31 3.99
N PHE A 923 1.33 26.41 4.29
CA PHE A 923 2.18 26.50 5.48
C PHE A 923 3.32 27.53 5.31
N PHE A 924 3.72 27.77 4.06
CA PHE A 924 4.85 28.65 3.73
C PHE A 924 4.39 30.07 3.38
N VAL A 925 3.30 30.18 2.62
CA VAL A 925 2.71 31.38 2.05
C VAL A 925 1.27 31.52 2.55
N ARG A 926 0.82 32.74 2.84
CA ARG A 926 -0.56 32.96 3.31
C ARG A 926 -1.54 32.77 2.15
N ARG A 927 -2.43 31.78 2.24
CA ARG A 927 -3.53 31.48 1.30
C ARG A 927 -3.10 31.51 -0.19
N PRO A 928 -2.15 30.65 -0.61
CA PRO A 928 -1.61 30.65 -1.97
C PRO A 928 -2.67 30.42 -3.05
N PHE A 929 -3.72 29.63 -2.77
CA PHE A 929 -4.83 29.46 -3.70
C PHE A 929 -5.70 30.73 -3.76
N CYS A 930 -6.17 31.22 -2.61
CA CYS A 930 -7.03 32.41 -2.58
C CYS A 930 -6.36 33.65 -3.17
N ASP A 931 -5.05 33.79 -2.97
CA ASP A 931 -4.29 34.91 -3.52
C ASP A 931 -3.74 34.60 -4.91
N GLY A 932 -3.46 33.37 -5.34
CA GLY A 932 -2.76 33.10 -6.62
C GLY A 932 -3.64 32.59 -7.76
N LEU A 933 -4.71 31.86 -7.45
CA LEU A 933 -5.47 31.05 -8.42
C LEU A 933 -6.99 31.23 -8.29
N CYS A 934 -7.49 31.88 -7.24
CA CYS A 934 -8.93 32.01 -7.03
C CYS A 934 -9.52 33.19 -7.83
N PRO A 935 -10.42 32.95 -8.80
CA PRO A 935 -11.00 34.03 -9.61
C PRO A 935 -11.85 35.02 -8.78
N VAL A 936 -12.61 34.54 -7.78
CA VAL A 936 -13.39 35.40 -6.87
C VAL A 936 -12.47 36.32 -6.05
N GLY A 937 -11.34 35.79 -5.58
CA GLY A 937 -10.34 36.56 -4.86
C GLY A 937 -9.63 37.60 -5.74
N GLU A 938 -9.47 37.31 -7.02
CA GLU A 938 -8.84 38.21 -7.99
C GLU A 938 -9.77 39.34 -8.44
N VAL A 939 -11.03 39.06 -8.76
CA VAL A 939 -12.02 40.11 -9.06
C VAL A 939 -12.12 41.08 -7.87
N SER A 940 -12.21 40.56 -6.65
CA SER A 940 -12.20 41.39 -5.44
C SER A 940 -10.93 42.26 -5.35
N THR A 941 -9.78 41.75 -5.77
CA THR A 941 -8.51 42.48 -5.78
C THR A 941 -8.50 43.66 -6.74
N ILE A 942 -9.01 43.45 -7.95
CA ILE A 942 -9.10 44.47 -9.00
C ILE A 942 -10.04 45.57 -8.54
N VAL A 943 -11.22 45.22 -8.01
CA VAL A 943 -12.21 46.17 -7.49
C VAL A 943 -11.62 47.04 -6.38
N PHE A 944 -10.92 46.45 -5.40
CA PHE A 944 -10.21 47.24 -4.37
C PHE A 944 -9.10 48.13 -4.93
N GLY A 945 -8.41 47.69 -5.98
CA GLY A 945 -7.39 48.49 -6.66
C GLY A 945 -7.99 49.73 -7.31
N VAL A 946 -9.12 49.56 -7.99
CA VAL A 946 -9.89 50.64 -8.62
C VAL A 946 -10.49 51.58 -7.58
N GLU A 947 -11.11 51.07 -6.51
CA GLU A 947 -11.64 51.90 -5.42
C GLU A 947 -10.55 52.78 -4.78
N LYS A 948 -9.35 52.23 -4.58
CA LYS A 948 -8.21 52.98 -4.04
C LYS A 948 -7.68 54.04 -5.01
N LEU A 949 -7.79 53.82 -6.32
CA LEU A 949 -7.47 54.79 -7.36
C LEU A 949 -8.52 55.91 -7.45
N LEU A 950 -9.79 55.57 -7.19
CA LEU A 950 -10.91 56.51 -7.22
C LEU A 950 -11.05 57.35 -5.94
N ARG A 951 -10.64 56.81 -4.78
CA ARG A 951 -10.52 57.58 -3.54
C ARG A 951 -9.33 58.54 -3.65
N ARG A 952 -9.58 59.78 -4.10
CA ARG A 952 -8.62 60.89 -3.95
C ARG A 952 -8.12 60.93 -2.49
N PRO A 953 -6.83 61.16 -2.23
CA PRO A 953 -6.35 61.36 -0.87
C PRO A 953 -7.13 62.54 -0.26
N PRO A 954 -7.53 62.47 1.03
CA PRO A 954 -8.11 63.62 1.69
C PRO A 954 -7.12 64.79 1.58
N GLU A 955 -7.62 65.95 1.14
CA GLU A 955 -6.87 67.20 1.23
C GLU A 955 -6.32 67.32 2.65
N LYS A 956 -5.01 67.54 2.75
CA LYS A 956 -4.36 67.88 4.01
C LYS A 956 -4.99 69.19 4.49
N VAL A 957 -5.90 69.11 5.46
CA VAL A 957 -6.26 70.28 6.26
C VAL A 957 -5.02 70.59 7.12
N SER A 958 -4.36 71.71 6.80
CA SER A 958 -3.29 72.34 7.59
C SER A 958 -3.83 72.79 8.95
N PRO A 959 -2.96 72.86 9.98
CA PRO A 959 -3.30 72.59 11.39
C PRO A 959 -4.35 73.50 12.01
#